data_AF-A0A497EZP7-F1
#
_entry.id   AF-A0A497EZP7-F1
#
_cell.length_a   1.000
_cell.length_b   1.000
_cell.length_c   1.000
_cell.angle_alpha   90.00
_cell.angle_beta   90.00
_cell.angle_gamma   90.00
#
_symmetry.space_group_name_H-M   'P 1'
#
loop_
_entity.id
_entity.type
_entity.pdbx_description
1 polymer ?
#
loop_
_entity_poly.entity_id
_entity_poly.type
_entity_poly.pdbx_seq_one_letter_code
_entity_poly.pdbx_strand_id
1 'polypeptide(L)'
;VVIILLSSMFTTSTSFTGDIVEDPNSTPFIVDIGPIYVDDRWVAYGLYPVYPVSVGDVWKIELPDELLKTSIRMAILNALGIKHIGYWQFISLCEVYRYEEFLDYFNLSPENVGRMKLNGEWAYLQAIDKEVIEVHHAREHYQNYLVQLLKQMFDAGMSGVTFDGGLGDYYFKSGYNSFDPETMKLFNQYLASKYTSEELREKFGITDIDSFNFKEYLNNLGYYDDSVFEAQTFPSEPTARALWKELLEFDLVRLIDLYKKIRESVDSWEIQTGRKFIVLTNSPTEHTITAWGYPYNFLLLLPLVDGFGYEIDWGVERNTYPNRTELPNFRIITSLGKILRSWTLPESKLGLIAIAELIAVSAEEPEPEIALMIGNEVKRLYTNFSLLIQCNPQLYGQERYGQIALIYPMASAWYTTFPHPVIPNTCYIDFEGAYYLLEDSHYTVDIIVFGDNKWYTRTPTLSELSKYSAIVLSNAAYLTDDQVQLIIDYVKNGGTLIAIGDLGIYNEHGERVDRLKLEEMLEDTYETKFGLYCTVHSYGNGQVIHIPENIAWRYFFDRLEYNPEAKELLESFKSLINSVYPNEIETDLPDRVNIIRYKNDEIGNMVFYLVNYDWDFQNKEPIKHHNIKFNFKLPYSLIDKEIEIKVYTGDYPEGKSLPFTRDGEWIKLELPEVAVLTVIECRIAKPKGKPMIISEPTVIEGQNITLTGDLIIESDLVLINSEIIVDIDSWEPVKIEVLPGGSLTMINSVLSKVNGNYYVIVHDGAKLYMESSEVSKAGLWGPLIRAGFTIHADDAVIVNCKFHDNYMFGLQFYNVRYAFISNCEFYNNKAGISIALAGMIETVRNNFHDNNIGIYATDVKKLRIMDSVFASNKYLGLAIERTNNLEIYSTTVTGPSKCGVYARASCIKIHGSTVKSNEVGIFVDGSPLAIILSNKVQDNTKCGIYLNKIVSLGNFPWDWCNMKLPSLLCEGFIIGNEITRNGVGIQVENKEYYTNEFIRIHNNTISENQVGLTISNSVAKIYANNFINNDAHVGEVEGPAEFYYDFILAGMRIALKTIGNYWDDYTIGETYQVAPGYEDMYPLTKPAVVPYIEDITPPLIRIVEFRKVKEEGGITEFTLTIEAEDDTLLSGAFHPNLHAPFAFFSIWSPYQEFEHAWMGSSGELLPPEVGNQLPEEVLKKVVRQYSIPLNTTWLEKSWIAVYVQDMYGNWARNDTMPPHVAIAIQEPLEVTETDEVTVKALAFDWSAIWRMILKYYDGKEW
;
A
#
# COMPACT_ATOMS: atom_id res chain seq x y z
N VAL A 1 9.82 28.36 6.60
CA VAL A 1 11.20 28.89 6.69
C VAL A 1 11.62 28.87 8.14
N VAL A 2 12.45 27.90 8.54
CA VAL A 2 13.06 27.86 9.89
C VAL A 2 14.47 28.46 9.79
N ILE A 3 14.87 29.29 10.74
CA ILE A 3 16.26 29.80 10.81
C ILE A 3 16.94 29.11 11.99
N ILE A 4 17.93 28.29 11.65
CA ILE A 4 18.79 27.57 12.58
C ILE A 4 20.04 28.42 12.81
N LEU A 5 20.26 28.82 14.05
CA LEU A 5 21.46 29.57 14.43
C LEU A 5 22.35 28.66 15.28
N LEU A 6 23.46 28.23 14.69
CA LEU A 6 24.45 27.37 15.35
C LEU A 6 25.40 28.21 16.21
N SER A 7 25.61 27.77 17.44
CA SER A 7 26.62 28.27 18.35
C SER A 7 27.68 27.18 18.54
N SER A 8 28.82 27.26 17.83
CA SER A 8 30.02 26.47 18.14
C SER A 8 31.19 27.40 18.46
N MET A 9 31.91 27.14 19.56
CA MET A 9 33.20 27.80 19.84
C MET A 9 34.34 26.92 19.30
N PHE A 10 34.52 26.91 17.99
CA PHE A 10 35.84 26.69 17.40
C PHE A 10 36.20 27.89 16.53
N THR A 11 37.31 28.53 16.89
CA THR A 11 37.86 29.69 16.22
C THR A 11 38.30 29.36 14.80
N THR A 12 37.48 29.70 13.81
CA THR A 12 37.90 30.42 12.60
C THR A 12 36.71 31.24 12.12
N SER A 13 36.93 32.53 11.88
CA SER A 13 35.96 33.44 11.30
C SER A 13 35.52 32.95 9.92
N THR A 14 34.44 32.19 9.85
CA THR A 14 33.59 32.15 8.66
C THR A 14 32.43 33.08 8.94
N SER A 15 32.56 34.31 8.47
CA SER A 15 31.40 35.17 8.23
C SER A 15 30.46 34.41 7.30
N PHE A 16 29.28 34.02 7.79
CA PHE A 16 28.15 33.76 6.90
C PHE A 16 27.70 35.10 6.32
N THR A 17 28.49 35.61 5.38
CA THR A 17 28.05 36.56 4.36
C THR A 17 27.92 35.74 3.09
N GLY A 18 26.99 34.79 3.10
CA GLY A 18 26.44 34.31 1.85
C GLY A 18 25.50 35.40 1.39
N ASP A 19 25.95 36.24 0.46
CA ASP A 19 25.00 36.91 -0.41
C ASP A 19 24.09 35.80 -0.96
N ILE A 20 22.78 35.96 -0.77
CA ILE A 20 21.79 35.17 -1.49
C ILE A 20 22.02 35.56 -2.94
N VAL A 21 22.87 34.82 -3.64
CA VAL A 21 23.01 34.93 -5.08
C VAL A 21 21.70 34.36 -5.62
N GLU A 22 20.87 35.26 -6.13
CA GLU A 22 19.76 34.95 -7.02
C GLU A 22 20.30 34.30 -8.31
N ASP A 23 20.75 33.06 -8.21
CA ASP A 23 20.71 32.14 -9.34
C ASP A 23 19.73 31.02 -8.96
N PRO A 24 18.47 31.09 -9.45
CA PRO A 24 17.45 30.07 -9.17
C PRO A 24 17.84 28.67 -9.65
N ASN A 25 18.90 28.53 -10.47
CA ASN A 25 19.18 27.31 -11.21
C ASN A 25 20.58 26.71 -10.98
N SER A 26 21.41 27.20 -10.06
CA SER A 26 22.70 26.56 -9.77
C SER A 26 22.97 26.42 -8.26
N THR A 27 23.07 25.16 -7.80
CA THR A 27 23.47 24.83 -6.42
C THR A 27 24.92 24.31 -6.43
N PRO A 28 25.83 24.80 -5.55
CA PRO A 28 27.21 24.32 -5.48
C PRO A 28 27.39 23.04 -4.64
N PHE A 29 26.30 22.32 -4.34
CA PHE A 29 26.31 21.07 -3.57
C PHE A 29 25.37 20.08 -4.24
N ILE A 30 25.87 19.41 -5.28
CA ILE A 30 25.30 18.17 -5.79
C ILE A 30 25.93 17.05 -4.95
N VAL A 31 25.21 16.62 -3.92
CA VAL A 31 25.38 15.26 -3.40
C VAL A 31 24.28 14.46 -4.08
N ASP A 32 24.70 13.46 -4.84
CA ASP A 32 23.80 12.47 -5.43
C ASP A 32 23.17 11.68 -4.28
N ILE A 33 21.99 12.13 -3.84
CA ILE A 33 21.10 11.35 -3.01
C ILE A 33 20.45 10.38 -3.99
N GLY A 34 20.95 9.14 -4.02
CA GLY A 34 20.41 8.06 -4.85
C GLY A 34 18.90 7.87 -4.67
N PRO A 35 18.26 7.02 -5.49
CA PRO A 35 16.80 6.92 -5.58
C PRO A 35 16.15 6.85 -4.20
N ILE A 36 15.44 7.94 -3.88
CA ILE A 36 14.55 8.06 -2.75
C ILE A 36 13.49 6.97 -2.95
N TYR A 37 13.56 5.91 -2.15
CA TYR A 37 12.46 4.97 -2.06
C TYR A 37 11.20 5.77 -1.74
N VAL A 38 10.17 5.49 -2.54
CA VAL A 38 8.87 6.15 -2.62
C VAL A 38 8.43 6.65 -1.26
N ASP A 39 7.83 7.84 -1.27
CA ASP A 39 7.07 8.39 -0.17
C ASP A 39 6.03 7.39 0.38
N ASP A 40 6.44 6.54 1.31
CA ASP A 40 5.59 5.64 2.10
C ASP A 40 4.79 6.40 3.18
N ARG A 41 4.80 7.76 3.21
CA ARG A 41 4.41 8.61 4.36
C ARG A 41 2.98 8.36 4.86
N TRP A 42 2.19 7.50 4.21
CA TRP A 42 0.79 7.32 4.53
C TRP A 42 0.13 6.00 4.13
N VAL A 43 0.81 4.85 4.21
CA VAL A 43 0.24 3.59 3.71
C VAL A 43 -1.16 3.28 4.26
N ALA A 44 -1.46 3.63 5.52
CA ALA A 44 -2.82 3.53 6.06
C ALA A 44 -3.67 4.82 5.87
N TYR A 45 -3.06 6.01 5.87
CA TYR A 45 -3.76 7.29 6.06
C TYR A 45 -3.70 8.25 4.85
N GLY A 46 -3.13 7.85 3.71
CA GLY A 46 -2.68 8.79 2.66
C GLY A 46 -3.78 9.46 1.87
N LEU A 47 -4.94 8.83 1.89
CA LEU A 47 -6.18 9.30 1.31
C LEU A 47 -7.30 9.38 2.35
N TYR A 48 -6.97 9.57 3.63
CA TYR A 48 -7.98 9.64 4.68
C TYR A 48 -9.18 10.52 4.24
N PRO A 49 -10.43 10.02 4.35
CA PRO A 49 -10.85 8.84 5.13
C PRO A 49 -10.83 7.51 4.38
N VAL A 50 -10.34 7.44 3.13
CA VAL A 50 -10.25 6.17 2.39
C VAL A 50 -9.27 5.23 3.10
N TYR A 51 -9.69 3.98 3.27
CA TYR A 51 -8.85 2.93 3.83
C TYR A 51 -8.12 2.18 2.70
N PRO A 52 -6.78 2.22 2.61
CA PRO A 52 -6.05 1.48 1.58
C PRO A 52 -6.14 -0.01 1.84
N VAL A 53 -6.59 -0.78 0.84
CA VAL A 53 -6.76 -2.24 0.92
C VAL A 53 -5.54 -2.99 0.36
N SER A 54 -4.86 -2.38 -0.62
CA SER A 54 -3.62 -2.89 -1.19
C SER A 54 -2.66 -1.74 -1.51
N VAL A 55 -1.36 -1.97 -1.36
CA VAL A 55 -0.29 -1.06 -1.80
C VAL A 55 0.74 -1.79 -2.64
N GLY A 56 1.23 -1.11 -3.67
CA GLY A 56 2.33 -1.57 -4.52
C GLY A 56 3.64 -0.89 -4.15
N ASP A 57 4.75 -1.62 -4.28
CA ASP A 57 6.12 -1.08 -4.32
C ASP A 57 6.58 -0.19 -3.15
N VAL A 58 5.98 -0.38 -1.96
CA VAL A 58 6.36 0.32 -0.71
C VAL A 58 7.69 -0.20 -0.14
N TRP A 59 7.79 -1.51 0.09
CA TRP A 59 9.04 -2.16 0.49
C TRP A 59 9.39 -3.30 -0.45
N LYS A 60 10.68 -3.40 -0.79
CA LYS A 60 11.26 -4.41 -1.66
C LYS A 60 12.18 -5.35 -0.86
N ILE A 61 12.41 -6.53 -1.41
CA ILE A 61 13.41 -7.48 -0.91
C ILE A 61 14.23 -7.92 -2.09
N GLU A 62 15.50 -7.62 -2.05
CA GLU A 62 16.46 -8.05 -3.07
C GLU A 62 17.39 -9.12 -2.51
N LEU A 63 17.83 -8.95 -1.26
CA LEU A 63 18.79 -9.83 -0.61
C LEU A 63 18.26 -10.40 0.71
N PRO A 64 18.76 -11.57 1.17
CA PRO A 64 18.23 -12.22 2.37
C PRO A 64 18.46 -11.46 3.67
N ASP A 65 19.49 -10.62 3.73
CA ASP A 65 19.76 -9.75 4.87
C ASP A 65 18.64 -8.70 5.05
N GLU A 66 17.84 -8.45 4.02
CA GLU A 66 16.67 -7.57 4.08
C GLU A 66 15.40 -8.26 4.59
N LEU A 67 15.40 -9.60 4.63
CA LEU A 67 14.20 -10.37 4.94
C LEU A 67 13.64 -10.04 6.33
N LEU A 68 14.52 -9.94 7.34
CA LEU A 68 14.09 -9.67 8.71
C LEU A 68 13.46 -8.28 8.84
N LYS A 69 14.14 -7.23 8.36
CA LYS A 69 13.64 -5.84 8.40
C LYS A 69 12.32 -5.71 7.64
N THR A 70 12.24 -6.27 6.43
CA THR A 70 11.02 -6.20 5.62
C THR A 70 9.89 -7.02 6.23
N SER A 71 10.18 -8.16 6.88
CA SER A 71 9.13 -8.94 7.55
C SER A 71 8.45 -8.21 8.70
N ILE A 72 9.19 -7.40 9.45
CA ILE A 72 8.63 -6.57 10.54
C ILE A 72 7.75 -5.48 9.95
N ARG A 73 8.22 -4.80 8.89
CA ARG A 73 7.43 -3.78 8.20
C ARG A 73 6.16 -4.39 7.60
N MET A 74 6.26 -5.50 6.87
CA MET A 74 5.11 -6.26 6.33
C MET A 74 4.11 -6.66 7.41
N ALA A 75 4.59 -7.01 8.61
CA ALA A 75 3.71 -7.34 9.72
C ALA A 75 2.82 -6.17 10.16
N ILE A 76 3.24 -4.91 9.95
CA ILE A 76 2.40 -3.72 10.19
C ILE A 76 1.25 -3.67 9.20
N LEU A 77 1.53 -3.83 7.90
CA LEU A 77 0.49 -3.83 6.86
C LEU A 77 -0.50 -4.98 7.07
N ASN A 78 0.04 -6.18 7.31
CA ASN A 78 -0.76 -7.38 7.60
C ASN A 78 -1.58 -7.25 8.89
N ALA A 79 -1.08 -6.56 9.92
CA ALA A 79 -1.84 -6.30 11.14
C ALA A 79 -3.06 -5.41 10.89
N LEU A 80 -2.89 -4.39 10.05
CA LEU A 80 -3.97 -3.49 9.66
C LEU A 80 -4.91 -4.16 8.65
N GLY A 81 -4.46 -5.18 7.91
CA GLY A 81 -5.21 -5.84 6.84
C GLY A 81 -5.02 -5.19 5.47
N ILE A 82 -3.89 -4.51 5.29
CA ILE A 82 -3.46 -3.92 4.02
C ILE A 82 -2.57 -4.94 3.31
N LYS A 83 -2.91 -5.30 2.08
CA LYS A 83 -2.10 -6.21 1.25
C LYS A 83 -0.94 -5.46 0.62
N HIS A 84 0.25 -6.04 0.62
CA HIS A 84 1.37 -5.52 -0.19
C HIS A 84 1.60 -6.44 -1.38
N ILE A 85 1.58 -5.87 -2.58
CA ILE A 85 1.88 -6.54 -3.85
C ILE A 85 3.23 -6.00 -4.31
N GLY A 86 4.26 -6.84 -4.24
CA GLY A 86 5.60 -6.50 -4.69
C GLY A 86 5.64 -6.29 -6.20
N TYR A 87 6.45 -5.33 -6.64
CA TYR A 87 6.70 -5.10 -8.05
C TYR A 87 8.00 -5.79 -8.47
N TRP A 88 8.00 -6.40 -9.65
CA TRP A 88 9.21 -6.99 -10.21
C TRP A 88 9.25 -6.96 -11.74
N GLN A 89 10.35 -6.48 -12.32
CA GLN A 89 10.56 -6.50 -13.77
C GLN A 89 10.91 -7.92 -14.26
N PHE A 90 10.25 -8.39 -15.32
CA PHE A 90 10.38 -9.78 -15.79
C PHE A 90 11.51 -10.01 -16.82
N ILE A 91 12.01 -8.95 -17.47
CA ILE A 91 12.99 -9.04 -18.59
C ILE A 91 14.38 -8.50 -18.27
N SER A 92 14.58 -7.89 -17.10
CA SER A 92 15.89 -7.34 -16.74
C SER A 92 16.04 -7.21 -15.22
N LEU A 93 17.27 -6.85 -14.81
CA LEU A 93 17.62 -6.57 -13.42
C LEU A 93 17.87 -5.06 -13.20
N CYS A 94 17.29 -4.17 -14.03
CA CYS A 94 17.53 -2.73 -13.99
C CYS A 94 17.23 -2.09 -12.63
N GLU A 95 16.21 -2.61 -11.93
CA GLU A 95 15.72 -2.05 -10.67
C GLU A 95 16.42 -2.62 -9.44
N VAL A 96 17.36 -3.55 -9.60
CA VAL A 96 18.13 -4.10 -8.49
C VAL A 96 19.11 -3.04 -8.01
N TYR A 97 18.98 -2.63 -6.75
CA TYR A 97 19.79 -1.57 -6.19
C TYR A 97 21.22 -2.07 -5.86
N ARG A 98 21.34 -3.13 -5.05
CA ARG A 98 22.64 -3.76 -4.68
C ARG A 98 23.11 -4.77 -5.73
N TYR A 99 23.26 -4.30 -6.97
CA TYR A 99 23.40 -5.14 -8.16
C TYR A 99 24.52 -6.18 -8.09
N GLU A 100 25.77 -5.81 -7.76
CA GLU A 100 26.88 -6.76 -7.72
C GLU A 100 26.69 -7.84 -6.64
N GLU A 101 26.30 -7.43 -5.42
CA GLU A 101 26.00 -8.36 -4.32
C GLU A 101 24.84 -9.30 -4.66
N PHE A 102 23.86 -8.79 -5.40
CA PHE A 102 22.72 -9.55 -5.89
C PHE A 102 23.13 -10.63 -6.88
N LEU A 103 23.99 -10.29 -7.84
CA LEU A 103 24.55 -11.26 -8.78
C LEU A 103 25.34 -12.35 -8.04
N ASP A 104 26.20 -11.95 -7.11
CA ASP A 104 27.01 -12.88 -6.32
C ASP A 104 26.15 -13.84 -5.48
N TYR A 105 25.13 -13.32 -4.79
CA TYR A 105 24.28 -14.12 -3.92
C TYR A 105 23.50 -15.21 -4.68
N PHE A 106 22.90 -14.84 -5.80
CA PHE A 106 22.13 -15.77 -6.63
C PHE A 106 23.00 -16.51 -7.67
N ASN A 107 24.31 -16.27 -7.66
CA ASN A 107 25.27 -16.79 -8.64
C ASN A 107 24.78 -16.54 -10.08
N LEU A 108 24.45 -15.29 -10.39
CA LEU A 108 23.95 -14.86 -11.69
C LEU A 108 25.10 -14.34 -12.54
N SER A 109 25.16 -14.80 -13.78
CA SER A 109 26.12 -14.30 -14.77
C SER A 109 25.48 -14.27 -16.16
N PRO A 110 26.05 -13.50 -17.10
CA PRO A 110 25.58 -13.54 -18.49
C PRO A 110 25.48 -14.97 -19.03
N GLU A 111 26.42 -15.85 -18.65
CA GLU A 111 26.48 -17.22 -19.14
C GLU A 111 25.30 -18.10 -18.71
N ASN A 112 24.69 -17.86 -17.55
CA ASN A 112 23.66 -18.74 -17.00
C ASN A 112 22.24 -18.16 -17.01
N VAL A 113 22.08 -16.83 -17.04
CA VAL A 113 20.76 -16.17 -17.14
C VAL A 113 20.63 -15.24 -18.33
N GLY A 114 21.76 -14.80 -18.89
CA GLY A 114 21.79 -13.80 -19.94
C GLY A 114 21.29 -14.33 -21.28
N ARG A 115 20.77 -13.40 -22.07
CA ARG A 115 20.46 -13.61 -23.47
C ARG A 115 21.73 -13.49 -24.32
N MET A 116 21.96 -14.45 -25.21
CA MET A 116 23.06 -14.38 -26.18
C MET A 116 22.55 -13.98 -27.56
N LYS A 117 23.14 -12.93 -28.14
CA LYS A 117 22.88 -12.45 -29.49
C LYS A 117 23.37 -13.45 -30.55
N LEU A 118 22.94 -13.26 -31.79
CA LEU A 118 23.32 -14.15 -32.90
C LEU A 118 24.82 -14.13 -33.20
N ASN A 119 25.48 -12.98 -32.99
CA ASN A 119 26.94 -12.83 -33.14
C ASN A 119 27.74 -13.60 -32.07
N GLY A 120 27.08 -14.08 -31.00
CA GLY A 120 27.70 -14.78 -29.88
C GLY A 120 28.13 -13.90 -28.71
N GLU A 121 27.82 -12.61 -28.72
CA GLU A 121 27.99 -11.71 -27.57
C GLU A 121 26.77 -11.77 -26.65
N TRP A 122 26.99 -11.54 -25.35
CA TRP A 122 25.91 -11.38 -24.38
C TRP A 122 25.22 -10.03 -24.51
N ALA A 123 23.91 -9.99 -24.28
CA ALA A 123 23.12 -8.77 -24.32
C ALA A 123 23.04 -8.08 -22.95
N TYR A 124 23.04 -6.75 -22.99
CA TYR A 124 23.01 -5.87 -21.82
C TYR A 124 22.07 -4.70 -22.10
N LEU A 125 21.40 -4.22 -21.07
CA LEU A 125 20.52 -3.05 -21.11
C LEU A 125 21.16 -1.90 -20.32
N GLN A 126 21.02 -0.68 -20.85
CA GLN A 126 21.47 0.53 -20.18
C GLN A 126 20.40 1.01 -19.18
N ALA A 127 20.66 0.85 -17.89
CA ALA A 127 19.93 1.54 -16.82
C ALA A 127 20.47 2.97 -16.64
N ILE A 128 19.82 3.78 -15.79
CA ILE A 128 20.16 5.21 -15.59
C ILE A 128 21.64 5.41 -15.22
N ASP A 129 22.20 4.51 -14.42
CA ASP A 129 23.52 4.62 -13.80
C ASP A 129 24.48 3.46 -14.11
N LYS A 130 24.00 2.38 -14.74
CA LYS A 130 24.79 1.16 -15.00
C LYS A 130 24.28 0.35 -16.20
N GLU A 131 25.13 -0.53 -16.74
CA GLU A 131 24.70 -1.59 -17.65
C GLU A 131 24.31 -2.83 -16.85
N VAL A 132 23.15 -3.44 -17.16
CA VAL A 132 22.67 -4.66 -16.49
C VAL A 132 22.48 -5.80 -17.48
N ILE A 133 22.55 -7.03 -16.99
CA ILE A 133 22.34 -8.25 -17.80
C ILE A 133 20.90 -8.25 -18.32
N GLU A 134 20.75 -8.45 -19.63
CA GLU A 134 19.47 -8.78 -20.24
C GLU A 134 19.20 -10.28 -20.02
N VAL A 135 18.25 -10.60 -19.15
CA VAL A 135 17.92 -11.99 -18.78
C VAL A 135 16.95 -12.60 -19.81
N HIS A 136 16.88 -13.92 -19.91
CA HIS A 136 15.97 -14.59 -20.84
C HIS A 136 15.14 -15.70 -20.16
N HIS A 137 13.81 -15.70 -20.37
CA HIS A 137 12.87 -16.59 -19.65
C HIS A 137 13.09 -18.09 -19.91
N ALA A 138 13.72 -18.45 -21.03
CA ALA A 138 14.02 -19.84 -21.35
C ALA A 138 15.15 -20.46 -20.50
N ARG A 139 16.01 -19.63 -19.88
CA ARG A 139 17.20 -20.08 -19.12
C ARG A 139 16.79 -20.71 -17.79
N GLU A 140 17.22 -21.94 -17.51
CA GLU A 140 16.78 -22.67 -16.32
C GLU A 140 17.22 -22.00 -15.01
N HIS A 141 18.43 -21.43 -14.97
CA HIS A 141 18.94 -20.74 -13.79
C HIS A 141 18.12 -19.49 -13.46
N TYR A 142 17.70 -18.74 -14.48
CA TYR A 142 16.81 -17.58 -14.31
C TYR A 142 15.47 -18.00 -13.69
N GLN A 143 14.86 -19.07 -14.22
CA GLN A 143 13.59 -19.58 -13.69
C GLN A 143 13.72 -20.04 -12.22
N ASN A 144 14.84 -20.68 -11.85
CA ASN A 144 15.09 -21.12 -10.48
C ASN A 144 15.27 -19.93 -9.53
N TYR A 145 16.07 -18.95 -9.94
CA TYR A 145 16.32 -17.74 -9.16
C TYR A 145 15.01 -16.96 -8.92
N LEU A 146 14.16 -16.78 -9.94
CA LEU A 146 12.91 -16.05 -9.79
C LEU A 146 12.00 -16.70 -8.73
N VAL A 147 11.90 -18.03 -8.71
CA VAL A 147 11.16 -18.77 -7.66
C VAL A 147 11.77 -18.54 -6.28
N GLN A 148 13.10 -18.48 -6.15
CA GLN A 148 13.77 -18.18 -4.86
C GLN A 148 13.50 -16.76 -4.38
N LEU A 149 13.49 -15.78 -5.29
CA LEU A 149 13.14 -14.40 -4.98
C LEU A 149 11.68 -14.28 -4.51
N LEU A 150 10.74 -14.89 -5.24
CA LEU A 150 9.33 -14.94 -4.85
C LEU A 150 9.14 -15.60 -3.49
N LYS A 151 9.93 -16.63 -3.18
CA LYS A 151 9.93 -17.27 -1.87
C LYS A 151 10.38 -16.30 -0.77
N GLN A 152 11.37 -15.44 -1.02
CA GLN A 152 11.78 -14.40 -0.05
C GLN A 152 10.68 -13.35 0.16
N MET A 153 10.03 -12.89 -0.90
CA MET A 153 8.85 -12.01 -0.81
C MET A 153 7.73 -12.65 0.01
N PHE A 154 7.46 -13.94 -0.26
CA PHE A 154 6.51 -14.73 0.50
C PHE A 154 6.92 -14.83 1.99
N ASP A 155 8.16 -15.13 2.30
CA ASP A 155 8.62 -15.33 3.68
C ASP A 155 8.65 -14.04 4.51
N ALA A 156 8.77 -12.88 3.86
CA ALA A 156 8.56 -11.60 4.52
C ALA A 156 7.10 -11.31 4.86
N GLY A 157 6.15 -12.01 4.25
CA GLY A 157 4.72 -11.78 4.46
C GLY A 157 4.08 -10.84 3.43
N MET A 158 4.71 -10.61 2.26
CA MET A 158 4.04 -9.93 1.14
C MET A 158 2.83 -10.75 0.67
N SER A 159 1.77 -10.06 0.24
CA SER A 159 0.53 -10.70 -0.24
C SER A 159 0.62 -11.19 -1.68
N GLY A 160 1.58 -10.72 -2.45
CA GLY A 160 1.77 -11.15 -3.83
C GLY A 160 2.88 -10.41 -4.56
N VAL A 161 2.97 -10.68 -5.86
CA VAL A 161 3.86 -10.02 -6.82
C VAL A 161 3.06 -9.62 -8.06
N THR A 162 3.45 -8.53 -8.71
CA THR A 162 3.05 -8.19 -10.07
C THR A 162 4.27 -8.04 -10.96
N PHE A 163 4.26 -8.74 -12.10
CA PHE A 163 5.37 -8.73 -13.05
C PHE A 163 5.17 -7.70 -14.16
N ASP A 164 6.10 -6.77 -14.34
CA ASP A 164 6.13 -5.94 -15.56
C ASP A 164 6.84 -6.64 -16.72
N GLY A 165 6.32 -6.41 -17.93
CA GLY A 165 6.78 -7.09 -19.13
C GLY A 165 6.58 -8.60 -19.03
N GLY A 166 5.52 -9.08 -18.38
CA GLY A 166 5.38 -10.50 -18.03
C GLY A 166 5.09 -11.46 -19.19
N LEU A 167 5.03 -10.94 -20.42
CA LEU A 167 5.25 -11.75 -21.64
C LEU A 167 6.72 -12.10 -21.88
N GLY A 168 7.62 -11.62 -21.03
CA GLY A 168 9.05 -11.69 -21.23
C GLY A 168 9.45 -11.15 -22.60
N ASP A 169 10.42 -11.83 -23.19
CA ASP A 169 11.02 -11.50 -24.47
C ASP A 169 10.11 -11.79 -25.68
N TYR A 170 8.98 -12.48 -25.47
CA TYR A 170 8.06 -12.86 -26.52
C TYR A 170 7.33 -11.67 -27.16
N TYR A 171 7.16 -10.57 -26.42
CA TYR A 171 6.41 -9.38 -26.86
C TYR A 171 7.26 -8.28 -27.53
N PHE A 172 8.56 -8.18 -27.21
CA PHE A 172 9.39 -7.04 -27.59
C PHE A 172 9.86 -7.01 -29.05
N LYS A 173 10.18 -5.81 -29.56
CA LYS A 173 10.56 -5.55 -30.95
C LYS A 173 12.03 -5.93 -31.21
N SER A 174 12.21 -6.89 -32.13
CA SER A 174 13.46 -7.28 -32.82
C SER A 174 14.58 -7.87 -31.95
N GLY A 175 15.20 -8.94 -32.46
CA GLY A 175 16.25 -9.75 -31.82
C GLY A 175 16.05 -9.86 -30.32
N TYR A 176 15.26 -10.83 -29.83
CA TYR A 176 15.09 -11.13 -28.40
C TYR A 176 15.19 -12.63 -28.06
N ASN A 177 15.32 -13.50 -29.08
CA ASN A 177 15.63 -14.91 -28.87
C ASN A 177 17.06 -15.06 -28.31
N SER A 178 17.30 -16.09 -27.50
CA SER A 178 18.65 -16.45 -27.06
C SER A 178 19.25 -17.57 -27.93
N PHE A 179 20.48 -17.38 -28.37
CA PHE A 179 21.23 -18.35 -29.19
C PHE A 179 22.29 -19.13 -28.40
N ASP A 180 22.22 -19.09 -27.07
CA ASP A 180 23.21 -19.71 -26.18
C ASP A 180 23.17 -21.24 -26.24
N PRO A 181 24.24 -21.94 -25.82
CA PRO A 181 24.30 -23.40 -25.90
C PRO A 181 23.19 -24.15 -25.14
N GLU A 182 22.70 -23.62 -24.02
CA GLU A 182 21.61 -24.23 -23.24
C GLU A 182 20.29 -24.10 -24.00
N THR A 183 19.94 -22.88 -24.43
CA THR A 183 18.71 -22.62 -25.17
C THR A 183 18.68 -23.38 -26.49
N MET A 184 19.78 -23.44 -27.24
CA MET A 184 19.85 -24.22 -28.49
C MET A 184 19.69 -25.73 -28.25
N LYS A 185 20.22 -26.26 -27.14
CA LYS A 185 20.01 -27.65 -26.77
C LYS A 185 18.55 -27.93 -26.42
N LEU A 186 17.92 -27.05 -25.64
CA LEU A 186 16.49 -27.15 -25.31
C LEU A 186 15.61 -27.03 -26.56
N PHE A 187 15.99 -26.18 -27.52
CA PHE A 187 15.31 -26.07 -28.80
C PHE A 187 15.39 -27.38 -29.61
N ASN A 188 16.56 -28.03 -29.63
CA ASN A 188 16.70 -29.35 -30.28
C ASN A 188 15.81 -30.41 -29.63
N GLN A 189 15.69 -30.39 -28.29
CA GLN A 189 14.78 -31.29 -27.55
C GLN A 189 13.31 -31.03 -27.91
N TYR A 190 12.92 -29.75 -28.01
CA TYR A 190 11.59 -29.36 -28.46
C TYR A 190 11.30 -29.87 -29.88
N LEU A 191 12.23 -29.67 -30.83
CA LEU A 191 12.09 -30.18 -32.20
C LEU A 191 11.95 -31.72 -32.23
N ALA A 192 12.76 -32.43 -31.44
CA ALA A 192 12.70 -33.88 -31.32
C ALA A 192 11.40 -34.40 -30.67
N SER A 193 10.74 -33.58 -29.84
CA SER A 193 9.45 -33.92 -29.23
C SER A 193 8.28 -33.77 -30.21
N LYS A 194 8.41 -32.89 -31.21
CA LYS A 194 7.37 -32.55 -32.18
C LYS A 194 7.50 -33.31 -33.50
N TYR A 195 8.72 -33.65 -33.89
CA TYR A 195 9.02 -34.24 -35.20
C TYR A 195 9.81 -35.54 -35.06
N THR A 196 9.45 -36.54 -35.86
CA THR A 196 10.26 -37.76 -36.00
C THR A 196 11.58 -37.45 -36.73
N SER A 197 12.59 -38.31 -36.57
CA SER A 197 13.88 -38.14 -37.27
C SER A 197 13.74 -38.10 -38.80
N GLU A 198 12.72 -38.77 -39.35
CA GLU A 198 12.41 -38.72 -40.78
C GLU A 198 11.86 -37.34 -41.18
N GLU A 199 10.90 -36.81 -40.42
CA GLU A 199 10.32 -35.49 -40.67
C GLU A 199 11.33 -34.36 -40.48
N LEU A 200 12.22 -34.45 -39.48
CA LEU A 200 13.29 -33.48 -39.30
C LEU A 200 14.21 -33.43 -40.54
N ARG A 201 14.51 -34.59 -41.12
CA ARG A 201 15.30 -34.67 -42.34
C ARG A 201 14.55 -34.13 -43.55
N GLU A 202 13.28 -34.48 -43.72
CA GLU A 202 12.48 -34.08 -44.89
C GLU A 202 12.07 -32.60 -44.86
N LYS A 203 11.66 -32.10 -43.69
CA LYS A 203 11.14 -30.73 -43.53
C LYS A 203 12.24 -29.70 -43.30
N PHE A 204 13.30 -30.07 -42.59
CA PHE A 204 14.35 -29.13 -42.16
C PHE A 204 15.76 -29.48 -42.64
N GLY A 205 15.95 -30.63 -43.30
CA GLY A 205 17.29 -31.08 -43.69
C GLY A 205 18.17 -31.52 -42.50
N ILE A 206 17.60 -31.71 -41.32
CA ILE A 206 18.34 -32.08 -40.10
C ILE A 206 18.49 -33.60 -40.05
N THR A 207 19.71 -34.11 -40.24
CA THR A 207 20.02 -35.55 -40.21
C THR A 207 20.41 -36.07 -38.83
N ASP A 208 20.88 -35.18 -37.96
CA ASP A 208 21.26 -35.47 -36.58
C ASP A 208 20.87 -34.27 -35.70
N ILE A 209 19.82 -34.45 -34.90
CA ILE A 209 19.26 -33.40 -34.05
C ILE A 209 20.12 -33.12 -32.82
N ASP A 210 20.91 -34.10 -32.36
CA ASP A 210 21.76 -33.94 -31.17
C ASP A 210 22.97 -33.03 -31.45
N SER A 211 23.41 -32.91 -32.71
CA SER A 211 24.50 -32.04 -33.13
C SER A 211 24.06 -30.79 -33.90
N PHE A 212 22.76 -30.63 -34.18
CA PHE A 212 22.24 -29.46 -34.87
C PHE A 212 22.42 -28.18 -34.03
N ASN A 213 22.82 -27.08 -34.64
CA ASN A 213 22.93 -25.78 -33.98
C ASN A 213 22.33 -24.70 -34.87
N PHE A 214 21.19 -24.13 -34.46
CA PHE A 214 20.45 -23.19 -35.28
C PHE A 214 21.18 -21.85 -35.47
N LYS A 215 21.94 -21.39 -34.46
CA LYS A 215 22.83 -20.22 -34.58
C LYS A 215 23.86 -20.43 -35.69
N GLU A 216 24.56 -21.55 -35.69
CA GLU A 216 25.55 -21.86 -36.73
C GLU A 216 24.90 -21.99 -38.11
N TYR A 217 23.71 -22.58 -38.18
CA TYR A 217 22.92 -22.65 -39.41
C TYR A 217 22.61 -21.26 -39.98
N LEU A 218 22.14 -20.32 -39.14
CA LEU A 218 21.87 -18.93 -39.53
C LEU A 218 23.15 -18.16 -39.94
N ASN A 219 24.24 -18.32 -39.20
CA ASN A 219 25.54 -17.73 -39.53
C ASN A 219 26.05 -18.20 -40.91
N ASN A 220 25.89 -19.50 -41.22
CA ASN A 220 26.25 -20.05 -42.52
C ASN A 220 25.40 -19.50 -43.69
N LEU A 221 24.19 -19.02 -43.39
CA LEU A 221 23.32 -18.31 -44.34
C LEU A 221 23.62 -16.81 -44.45
N GLY A 222 24.59 -16.30 -43.67
CA GLY A 222 25.04 -14.91 -43.69
C GLY A 222 24.33 -13.99 -42.69
N TYR A 223 23.54 -14.55 -41.76
CA TYR A 223 22.92 -13.79 -40.67
C TYR A 223 23.83 -13.81 -39.44
N TYR A 224 24.47 -12.70 -39.12
CA TYR A 224 25.42 -12.60 -37.99
C TYR A 224 24.92 -11.74 -36.84
N ASP A 225 23.87 -10.93 -37.06
CA ASP A 225 23.32 -10.00 -36.09
C ASP A 225 21.80 -10.19 -36.11
N ASP A 226 21.21 -10.50 -34.97
CA ASP A 226 19.77 -10.70 -34.83
C ASP A 226 18.97 -9.41 -34.83
N SER A 227 19.62 -8.24 -34.72
CA SER A 227 18.97 -6.94 -34.95
C SER A 227 18.45 -6.79 -36.38
N VAL A 228 19.00 -7.55 -37.35
CA VAL A 228 18.51 -7.55 -38.75
C VAL A 228 17.12 -8.17 -38.89
N PHE A 229 16.69 -8.94 -37.89
CA PHE A 229 15.34 -9.46 -37.79
C PHE A 229 14.47 -8.46 -37.02
N GLU A 230 14.26 -7.28 -37.61
CA GLU A 230 13.29 -6.29 -37.14
C GLU A 230 11.86 -6.85 -37.21
N ALA A 231 10.88 -6.19 -36.55
CA ALA A 231 9.50 -6.65 -36.50
C ALA A 231 8.97 -7.12 -37.87
N GLN A 232 8.41 -8.34 -37.93
CA GLN A 232 7.92 -9.02 -39.14
C GLN A 232 8.99 -9.36 -40.21
N THR A 233 10.27 -9.28 -39.87
CA THR A 233 11.38 -9.70 -40.75
C THR A 233 11.82 -11.11 -40.39
N PHE A 234 11.82 -12.01 -41.37
CA PHE A 234 12.21 -13.41 -41.19
C PHE A 234 13.42 -13.77 -42.06
N PRO A 235 14.13 -14.86 -41.75
CA PRO A 235 15.06 -15.46 -42.69
C PRO A 235 14.42 -15.65 -44.07
N SER A 236 15.16 -15.25 -45.09
CA SER A 236 14.71 -15.31 -46.48
C SER A 236 14.62 -16.75 -46.99
N GLU A 237 15.55 -17.60 -46.54
CA GLU A 237 15.60 -19.03 -46.87
C GLU A 237 14.40 -19.77 -46.24
N PRO A 238 13.62 -20.54 -47.01
CA PRO A 238 12.38 -21.16 -46.52
C PRO A 238 12.55 -22.07 -45.29
N THR A 239 13.63 -22.85 -45.24
CA THR A 239 13.90 -23.78 -44.14
C THR A 239 14.26 -23.04 -42.86
N ALA A 240 15.14 -22.02 -42.96
CA ALA A 240 15.51 -21.11 -41.89
C ALA A 240 14.28 -20.37 -41.37
N ARG A 241 13.37 -19.94 -42.25
CA ARG A 241 12.10 -19.32 -41.86
C ARG A 241 11.20 -20.28 -41.09
N ALA A 242 11.12 -21.54 -41.52
CA ALA A 242 10.32 -22.54 -40.84
C ALA A 242 10.90 -22.86 -39.44
N LEU A 243 12.22 -23.03 -39.33
CA LEU A 243 12.91 -23.20 -38.05
C LEU A 243 12.80 -21.97 -37.15
N TRP A 244 12.83 -20.76 -37.71
CA TRP A 244 12.60 -19.53 -36.95
C TRP A 244 11.20 -19.49 -36.34
N LYS A 245 10.17 -19.94 -37.07
CA LYS A 245 8.81 -20.07 -36.52
C LYS A 245 8.73 -21.10 -35.40
N GLU A 246 9.45 -22.21 -35.53
CA GLU A 246 9.56 -23.20 -34.46
C GLU A 246 10.27 -22.65 -33.22
N LEU A 247 11.29 -21.80 -33.41
CA LEU A 247 11.97 -21.12 -32.30
C LEU A 247 11.00 -20.19 -31.55
N LEU A 248 10.18 -19.41 -32.26
CA LEU A 248 9.15 -18.56 -31.64
C LEU A 248 8.10 -19.37 -30.87
N GLU A 249 7.67 -20.52 -31.38
CA GLU A 249 6.73 -21.40 -30.66
C GLU A 249 7.41 -22.05 -29.44
N PHE A 250 8.68 -22.44 -29.56
CA PHE A 250 9.49 -22.92 -28.44
C PHE A 250 9.60 -21.86 -27.34
N ASP A 251 9.92 -20.61 -27.66
CA ASP A 251 10.06 -19.55 -26.66
C ASP A 251 8.74 -19.30 -25.91
N LEU A 252 7.59 -19.37 -26.60
CA LEU A 252 6.28 -19.30 -25.95
C LEU A 252 6.04 -20.50 -25.00
N VAL A 253 6.39 -21.71 -25.41
CA VAL A 253 6.28 -22.90 -24.54
C VAL A 253 7.15 -22.73 -23.30
N ARG A 254 8.38 -22.20 -23.44
CA ARG A 254 9.27 -21.95 -22.31
C ARG A 254 8.75 -20.88 -21.35
N LEU A 255 8.08 -19.84 -21.87
CA LEU A 255 7.41 -18.84 -21.04
C LEU A 255 6.28 -19.48 -20.21
N ILE A 256 5.44 -20.29 -20.85
CA ILE A 256 4.35 -21.00 -20.17
C ILE A 256 4.90 -21.96 -19.11
N ASP A 257 5.98 -22.68 -19.40
CA ASP A 257 6.64 -23.57 -18.42
C ASP A 257 7.16 -22.81 -17.20
N LEU A 258 7.72 -21.60 -17.39
CA LEU A 258 8.12 -20.74 -16.28
C LEU A 258 6.92 -20.36 -15.40
N TYR A 259 5.80 -19.94 -15.98
CA TYR A 259 4.59 -19.62 -15.21
C TYR A 259 3.98 -20.84 -14.51
N LYS A 260 4.00 -22.03 -15.14
CA LYS A 260 3.61 -23.29 -14.47
C LYS A 260 4.48 -23.54 -13.25
N LYS A 261 5.80 -23.40 -13.40
CA LYS A 261 6.75 -23.58 -12.30
C LYS A 261 6.51 -22.58 -11.16
N ILE A 262 6.23 -21.31 -11.48
CA ILE A 262 5.84 -20.30 -10.49
C ILE A 262 4.56 -20.75 -9.78
N ARG A 263 3.50 -21.09 -10.52
CA ARG A 263 2.20 -21.49 -9.96
C ARG A 263 2.30 -22.71 -9.06
N GLU A 264 3.00 -23.76 -9.50
CA GLU A 264 3.24 -24.98 -8.72
C GLU A 264 4.01 -24.68 -7.43
N SER A 265 5.01 -23.80 -7.50
CA SER A 265 5.80 -23.39 -6.33
C SER A 265 4.93 -22.63 -5.34
N VAL A 266 4.16 -21.65 -5.82
CA VAL A 266 3.26 -20.85 -4.99
C VAL A 266 2.19 -21.75 -4.36
N ASP A 267 1.51 -22.60 -5.13
CA ASP A 267 0.49 -23.53 -4.61
C ASP A 267 1.07 -24.44 -3.52
N SER A 268 2.30 -24.91 -3.69
CA SER A 268 3.00 -25.66 -2.64
C SER A 268 3.19 -24.83 -1.37
N TRP A 269 3.56 -23.55 -1.47
CA TRP A 269 3.71 -22.66 -0.30
C TRP A 269 2.35 -22.39 0.37
N GLU A 270 1.30 -22.17 -0.42
CA GLU A 270 -0.05 -21.95 0.08
C GLU A 270 -0.59 -23.19 0.81
N ILE A 271 -0.38 -24.39 0.26
CA ILE A 271 -0.78 -25.65 0.90
C ILE A 271 -0.01 -25.88 2.21
N GLN A 272 1.29 -25.55 2.23
CA GLN A 272 2.14 -25.75 3.41
C GLN A 272 1.80 -24.79 4.56
N THR A 273 1.39 -23.55 4.24
CA THR A 273 1.24 -22.48 5.24
C THR A 273 -0.19 -22.03 5.48
N GLY A 274 -1.11 -22.36 4.57
CA GLY A 274 -2.48 -21.84 4.54
C GLY A 274 -2.58 -20.38 4.09
N ARG A 275 -1.49 -19.73 3.69
CA ARG A 275 -1.44 -18.31 3.31
C ARG A 275 -1.41 -18.16 1.79
N LYS A 276 -2.33 -17.35 1.25
CA LYS A 276 -2.39 -17.02 -0.18
C LYS A 276 -1.27 -16.08 -0.62
N PHE A 277 -0.84 -16.22 -1.87
CA PHE A 277 0.13 -15.34 -2.52
C PHE A 277 -0.28 -15.06 -3.96
N ILE A 278 -0.67 -13.81 -4.23
CA ILE A 278 -1.23 -13.37 -5.50
C ILE A 278 -0.11 -13.21 -6.52
N VAL A 279 -0.26 -13.80 -7.71
CA VAL A 279 0.62 -13.57 -8.85
C VAL A 279 -0.16 -12.83 -9.91
N LEU A 280 0.21 -11.58 -10.16
CA LEU A 280 -0.28 -10.77 -11.26
C LEU A 280 0.81 -10.63 -12.32
N THR A 281 0.40 -10.42 -13.56
CA THR A 281 1.32 -10.06 -14.65
C THR A 281 0.74 -8.92 -15.45
N ASN A 282 1.60 -7.96 -15.81
CA ASN A 282 1.33 -6.99 -16.86
C ASN A 282 1.54 -7.69 -18.20
N SER A 283 0.44 -7.92 -18.91
CA SER A 283 0.39 -8.47 -20.26
C SER A 283 -0.70 -7.71 -20.99
N PRO A 284 -0.56 -7.44 -22.30
CA PRO A 284 -1.67 -6.98 -23.12
C PRO A 284 -2.90 -7.87 -22.87
N THR A 285 -4.04 -7.24 -22.57
CA THR A 285 -5.36 -7.87 -22.39
C THR A 285 -6.03 -8.23 -23.72
N GLU A 286 -5.28 -8.08 -24.81
CA GLU A 286 -5.81 -8.11 -26.17
C GLU A 286 -5.27 -9.34 -26.92
N HIS A 287 -6.09 -9.86 -27.84
CA HIS A 287 -5.56 -10.75 -28.87
C HIS A 287 -4.61 -9.93 -29.75
N THR A 288 -3.31 -10.16 -29.63
CA THR A 288 -2.31 -9.36 -30.33
C THR A 288 -1.48 -10.20 -31.28
N ILE A 289 -1.10 -9.60 -32.40
CA ILE A 289 0.00 -10.11 -33.21
C ILE A 289 1.28 -9.52 -32.62
N THR A 290 2.12 -10.38 -32.07
CA THR A 290 3.45 -10.01 -31.55
C THR A 290 4.27 -9.24 -32.59
N ALA A 291 5.34 -8.56 -32.17
CA ALA A 291 6.28 -7.92 -33.09
C ALA A 291 6.79 -8.86 -34.20
N TRP A 292 6.73 -10.17 -33.96
CA TRP A 292 7.14 -11.24 -34.88
C TRP A 292 6.07 -11.71 -35.85
N GLY A 293 4.86 -11.13 -35.86
CA GLY A 293 3.79 -11.59 -36.74
C GLY A 293 3.11 -12.88 -36.27
N TYR A 294 3.30 -13.28 -35.00
CA TYR A 294 2.70 -14.49 -34.41
C TYR A 294 1.55 -14.12 -33.46
N PRO A 295 0.39 -14.81 -33.54
CA PRO A 295 -0.74 -14.53 -32.65
C PRO A 295 -0.42 -14.88 -31.19
N TYR A 296 -0.77 -13.99 -30.28
CA TYR A 296 -0.80 -14.19 -28.83
C TYR A 296 -2.22 -13.97 -28.32
N ASN A 297 -2.60 -14.72 -27.30
CA ASN A 297 -3.84 -14.53 -26.58
C ASN A 297 -3.57 -14.65 -25.07
N PHE A 298 -3.98 -13.67 -24.28
CA PHE A 298 -3.74 -13.66 -22.84
C PHE A 298 -4.29 -14.89 -22.10
N LEU A 299 -5.28 -15.59 -22.68
CA LEU A 299 -5.80 -16.86 -22.16
C LEU A 299 -4.76 -17.99 -22.07
N LEU A 300 -3.59 -17.82 -22.71
CA LEU A 300 -2.41 -18.70 -22.56
C LEU A 300 -1.87 -18.71 -21.12
N LEU A 301 -1.73 -17.52 -20.53
CA LEU A 301 -1.11 -17.33 -19.21
C LEU A 301 -2.15 -17.21 -18.09
N LEU A 302 -3.34 -16.71 -18.42
CA LEU A 302 -4.39 -16.42 -17.44
C LEU A 302 -4.72 -17.58 -16.48
N PRO A 303 -4.72 -18.88 -16.89
CA PRO A 303 -4.92 -19.99 -15.98
C PRO A 303 -3.83 -20.14 -14.91
N LEU A 304 -2.62 -19.66 -15.18
CA LEU A 304 -1.42 -19.83 -14.35
C LEU A 304 -1.15 -18.65 -13.41
N VAL A 305 -1.93 -17.57 -13.52
CA VAL A 305 -1.85 -16.38 -12.67
C VAL A 305 -3.20 -16.11 -12.00
N ASP A 306 -3.21 -15.29 -10.95
CA ASP A 306 -4.44 -14.91 -10.26
C ASP A 306 -5.21 -13.80 -11.01
N GLY A 307 -4.50 -13.04 -11.84
CA GLY A 307 -5.07 -11.93 -12.59
C GLY A 307 -4.02 -11.15 -13.38
N PHE A 308 -4.42 -9.99 -13.90
CA PHE A 308 -3.52 -9.07 -14.59
C PHE A 308 -3.40 -7.72 -13.90
N GLY A 309 -2.17 -7.18 -13.94
CA GLY A 309 -1.90 -5.78 -13.68
C GLY A 309 -2.08 -5.01 -14.99
N TYR A 310 -3.11 -4.18 -15.12
CA TYR A 310 -3.44 -3.48 -16.36
C TYR A 310 -2.85 -2.07 -16.39
N GLU A 311 -2.01 -1.79 -17.38
CA GLU A 311 -1.52 -0.46 -17.69
C GLU A 311 -2.54 0.34 -18.48
N ILE A 312 -3.07 1.41 -17.88
CA ILE A 312 -3.82 2.42 -18.61
C ILE A 312 -2.81 3.52 -18.98
N ASP A 313 -1.81 3.18 -19.79
CA ASP A 313 -0.97 4.17 -20.45
C ASP A 313 -1.56 4.45 -21.82
N TRP A 314 -1.99 5.70 -22.03
CA TRP A 314 -2.55 6.18 -23.29
C TRP A 314 -1.48 6.24 -24.39
N GLY A 315 -0.76 5.16 -24.71
CA GLY A 315 0.23 5.10 -25.78
C GLY A 315 -0.41 4.75 -27.12
N VAL A 316 -1.02 3.56 -27.20
CA VAL A 316 -1.58 2.97 -28.45
C VAL A 316 -3.06 3.32 -28.62
N GLU A 317 -3.78 3.48 -27.51
CA GLU A 317 -5.22 3.81 -27.46
C GLU A 317 -5.55 5.28 -27.82
N ARG A 318 -4.52 6.15 -27.95
CA ARG A 318 -4.62 7.64 -28.04
C ARG A 318 -5.69 8.18 -28.98
N ASN A 319 -5.99 7.47 -30.06
CA ASN A 319 -6.88 7.96 -31.11
C ASN A 319 -8.28 7.35 -31.07
N THR A 320 -8.53 6.35 -30.21
CA THR A 320 -9.78 5.57 -30.25
C THR A 320 -10.56 5.55 -28.94
N TYR A 321 -9.94 5.75 -27.78
CA TYR A 321 -10.68 5.81 -26.50
C TYR A 321 -11.41 7.16 -26.32
N PRO A 322 -12.65 7.22 -25.80
CA PRO A 322 -13.51 6.14 -25.33
C PRO A 322 -14.42 5.50 -26.42
N ASN A 323 -14.16 5.74 -27.71
CA ASN A 323 -14.93 5.13 -28.81
C ASN A 323 -14.67 3.62 -28.96
N ARG A 324 -13.49 3.17 -28.56
CA ARG A 324 -13.18 1.77 -28.22
C ARG A 324 -12.90 1.73 -26.72
N THR A 325 -13.39 0.70 -26.06
CA THR A 325 -13.45 0.57 -24.59
C THR A 325 -12.77 -0.73 -24.17
N GLU A 326 -12.24 -0.81 -22.95
CA GLU A 326 -11.58 -2.04 -22.45
C GLU A 326 -12.55 -3.04 -21.84
N LEU A 327 -13.79 -2.61 -21.60
CA LEU A 327 -14.82 -3.44 -21.00
C LEU A 327 -15.00 -4.83 -21.67
N PRO A 328 -15.00 -5.00 -23.02
CA PRO A 328 -15.08 -6.32 -23.63
C PRO A 328 -13.95 -7.26 -23.16
N ASN A 329 -12.71 -6.77 -23.08
CA ASN A 329 -11.54 -7.55 -22.65
C ASN A 329 -11.62 -7.87 -21.15
N PHE A 330 -11.90 -6.85 -20.33
CA PHE A 330 -12.04 -7.02 -18.89
C PHE A 330 -13.10 -8.07 -18.55
N ARG A 331 -14.21 -8.06 -19.29
CA ARG A 331 -15.29 -9.02 -19.09
C ARG A 331 -14.95 -10.44 -19.53
N ILE A 332 -14.04 -10.65 -20.50
CA ILE A 332 -13.50 -11.99 -20.76
C ILE A 332 -12.74 -12.48 -19.51
N ILE A 333 -11.87 -11.63 -18.96
CA ILE A 333 -11.01 -11.97 -17.81
C ILE A 333 -11.85 -12.27 -16.56
N THR A 334 -12.77 -11.37 -16.17
CA THR A 334 -13.59 -11.57 -14.97
C THR A 334 -14.58 -12.73 -15.12
N SER A 335 -15.05 -13.03 -16.34
CA SER A 335 -15.92 -14.20 -16.59
C SER A 335 -15.27 -15.55 -16.22
N LEU A 336 -13.94 -15.57 -16.13
CA LEU A 336 -13.12 -16.71 -15.74
C LEU A 336 -12.72 -16.70 -14.26
N GLY A 337 -13.27 -15.78 -13.46
CA GLY A 337 -13.00 -15.65 -12.03
C GLY A 337 -11.60 -15.10 -11.73
N LYS A 338 -11.05 -14.28 -12.64
CA LYS A 338 -9.71 -13.72 -12.54
C LYS A 338 -9.74 -12.24 -12.19
N ILE A 339 -8.70 -11.79 -11.51
CA ILE A 339 -8.61 -10.46 -10.93
C ILE A 339 -8.05 -9.46 -11.94
N LEU A 340 -8.53 -8.22 -11.89
CA LEU A 340 -7.91 -7.07 -12.57
C LEU A 340 -7.50 -6.03 -11.53
N ARG A 341 -6.25 -5.58 -11.63
CA ARG A 341 -5.75 -4.43 -10.86
C ARG A 341 -5.12 -3.45 -11.81
N SER A 342 -5.42 -2.16 -11.65
CA SER A 342 -4.72 -1.16 -12.45
C SER A 342 -3.28 -1.02 -11.96
N TRP A 343 -2.35 -1.10 -12.90
CA TRP A 343 -0.93 -0.83 -12.69
C TRP A 343 -0.60 0.64 -12.84
N THR A 344 -1.17 1.32 -13.82
CA THR A 344 -1.08 2.79 -13.97
C THR A 344 -2.45 3.35 -14.28
N LEU A 345 -2.74 4.50 -13.68
CA LEU A 345 -3.93 5.28 -13.98
C LEU A 345 -3.50 6.63 -14.53
N PRO A 346 -4.03 7.05 -15.68
CA PRO A 346 -3.59 8.28 -16.28
C PRO A 346 -4.19 9.48 -15.55
N GLU A 347 -3.41 10.55 -15.45
CA GLU A 347 -3.80 11.81 -14.80
C GLU A 347 -4.73 12.66 -15.70
N SER A 348 -5.78 12.06 -16.26
CA SER A 348 -6.78 12.74 -17.09
C SER A 348 -8.20 12.36 -16.70
N LYS A 349 -9.17 13.22 -17.04
CA LYS A 349 -10.60 12.92 -16.83
C LYS A 349 -11.08 11.70 -17.65
N LEU A 350 -10.37 11.27 -18.70
CA LEU A 350 -10.65 10.01 -19.41
C LEU A 350 -10.35 8.79 -18.52
N GLY A 351 -9.36 8.91 -17.63
CA GLY A 351 -9.04 7.86 -16.65
C GLY A 351 -10.23 7.51 -15.76
N LEU A 352 -11.18 8.44 -15.56
CA LEU A 352 -12.41 8.19 -14.80
C LEU A 352 -13.27 7.09 -15.42
N ILE A 353 -13.31 6.99 -16.75
CA ILE A 353 -14.08 5.96 -17.45
C ILE A 353 -13.40 4.60 -17.23
N ALA A 354 -12.08 4.52 -17.34
CA ALA A 354 -11.34 3.27 -17.12
C ALA A 354 -11.49 2.75 -15.67
N ILE A 355 -11.51 3.65 -14.68
CA ILE A 355 -11.88 3.28 -13.30
C ILE A 355 -13.30 2.73 -13.27
N ALA A 356 -14.27 3.42 -13.90
CA ALA A 356 -15.66 2.98 -13.89
C ALA A 356 -15.83 1.57 -14.49
N GLU A 357 -15.09 1.26 -15.56
CA GLU A 357 -15.02 -0.09 -16.14
C GLU A 357 -14.49 -1.11 -15.13
N LEU A 358 -13.33 -0.83 -14.51
CA LEU A 358 -12.74 -1.71 -13.50
C LEU A 358 -13.69 -1.95 -12.32
N ILE A 359 -14.36 -0.91 -11.82
CA ILE A 359 -15.34 -1.02 -10.73
C ILE A 359 -16.51 -1.90 -11.15
N ALA A 360 -17.02 -1.71 -12.37
CA ALA A 360 -18.20 -2.42 -12.86
C ALA A 360 -17.94 -3.91 -13.09
N VAL A 361 -16.73 -4.30 -13.50
CA VAL A 361 -16.36 -5.72 -13.65
C VAL A 361 -15.94 -6.36 -12.32
N SER A 362 -15.48 -5.56 -11.35
CA SER A 362 -15.10 -6.05 -10.02
C SER A 362 -16.30 -6.43 -9.15
N ALA A 363 -17.54 -6.24 -9.62
CA ALA A 363 -18.76 -6.62 -8.89
C ALA A 363 -18.80 -8.11 -8.52
N GLU A 364 -18.15 -8.98 -9.30
CA GLU A 364 -18.03 -10.42 -9.01
C GLU A 364 -17.06 -10.72 -7.85
N GLU A 365 -16.12 -9.82 -7.55
CA GLU A 365 -15.16 -10.00 -6.45
C GLU A 365 -15.87 -9.81 -5.10
N PRO A 366 -15.70 -10.70 -4.11
CA PRO A 366 -16.33 -10.53 -2.79
C PRO A 366 -15.74 -9.36 -1.99
N GLU A 367 -14.46 -9.05 -2.22
CA GLU A 367 -13.73 -7.94 -1.61
C GLU A 367 -13.00 -7.19 -2.73
N PRO A 368 -13.70 -6.29 -3.46
CA PRO A 368 -13.08 -5.56 -4.56
C PRO A 368 -11.98 -4.63 -4.03
N GLU A 369 -10.87 -4.58 -4.74
CA GLU A 369 -9.74 -3.72 -4.37
C GLU A 369 -9.35 -2.86 -5.57
N ILE A 370 -9.58 -1.56 -5.49
CA ILE A 370 -8.93 -0.64 -6.42
C ILE A 370 -7.51 -0.44 -5.90
N ALA A 371 -6.53 -0.83 -6.73
CA ALA A 371 -5.13 -0.54 -6.45
C ALA A 371 -4.93 0.98 -6.37
N LEU A 372 -4.36 1.44 -5.26
CA LEU A 372 -4.07 2.85 -5.03
C LEU A 372 -2.69 3.20 -5.57
N MET A 373 -2.65 3.67 -6.82
CA MET A 373 -1.47 4.23 -7.46
C MET A 373 -1.42 5.74 -7.22
N ILE A 374 -0.35 6.24 -6.58
CA ILE A 374 -0.24 7.64 -6.14
C ILE A 374 0.25 8.52 -7.31
N GLY A 375 -0.71 9.06 -8.08
CA GLY A 375 -0.53 10.24 -8.96
C GLY A 375 -1.26 11.46 -8.36
N ASN A 376 -0.69 12.66 -8.48
CA ASN A 376 -1.07 13.81 -7.64
C ASN A 376 -2.28 14.61 -8.15
N GLU A 377 -2.61 14.62 -9.45
CA GLU A 377 -3.59 15.59 -9.99
C GLU A 377 -5.08 15.12 -9.99
N VAL A 378 -5.39 13.81 -9.91
CA VAL A 378 -6.78 13.28 -9.97
C VAL A 378 -7.28 12.71 -8.62
N LYS A 379 -6.50 12.90 -7.55
CA LYS A 379 -6.67 12.35 -6.19
C LYS A 379 -8.11 12.42 -5.62
N ARG A 380 -8.84 13.52 -5.81
CA ARG A 380 -10.20 13.71 -5.26
C ARG A 380 -11.25 12.81 -5.90
N LEU A 381 -11.22 12.64 -7.22
CA LEU A 381 -12.20 11.79 -7.93
C LEU A 381 -11.95 10.30 -7.67
N TYR A 382 -10.68 9.90 -7.55
CA TYR A 382 -10.30 8.56 -7.08
C TYR A 382 -10.80 8.28 -5.66
N THR A 383 -10.67 9.27 -4.77
CA THR A 383 -11.13 9.18 -3.37
C THR A 383 -12.63 8.91 -3.34
N ASN A 384 -13.41 9.61 -4.16
CA ASN A 384 -14.85 9.44 -4.28
C ASN A 384 -15.28 8.04 -4.77
N PHE A 385 -14.61 7.50 -5.80
CA PHE A 385 -14.86 6.14 -6.25
C PHE A 385 -14.47 5.09 -5.21
N SER A 386 -13.33 5.28 -4.54
CA SER A 386 -12.90 4.41 -3.44
C SER A 386 -13.90 4.44 -2.29
N LEU A 387 -14.45 5.61 -1.96
CA LEU A 387 -15.53 5.75 -0.98
C LEU A 387 -16.80 5.03 -1.42
N LEU A 388 -17.19 5.10 -2.70
CA LEU A 388 -18.35 4.36 -3.21
C LEU A 388 -18.19 2.86 -2.95
N ILE A 389 -17.01 2.29 -3.25
CA ILE A 389 -16.73 0.89 -2.98
C ILE A 389 -16.81 0.60 -1.48
N GLN A 390 -16.02 1.33 -0.70
CA GLN A 390 -15.83 1.06 0.72
C GLN A 390 -17.07 1.33 1.56
N CYS A 391 -17.93 2.25 1.13
CA CYS A 391 -19.19 2.52 1.81
C CYS A 391 -20.26 1.48 1.52
N ASN A 392 -20.13 0.71 0.42
CA ASN A 392 -21.17 -0.19 -0.08
C ASN A 392 -20.63 -1.57 -0.47
N PRO A 393 -20.03 -2.34 0.48
CA PRO A 393 -19.54 -3.69 0.20
C PRO A 393 -20.61 -4.63 -0.38
N GLN A 394 -21.90 -4.38 -0.12
CA GLN A 394 -23.00 -5.20 -0.63
C GLN A 394 -23.20 -5.12 -2.15
N LEU A 395 -22.57 -4.16 -2.83
CA LEU A 395 -22.61 -4.07 -4.30
C LEU A 395 -21.71 -5.11 -4.97
N TYR A 396 -20.93 -5.86 -4.18
CA TYR A 396 -19.91 -6.79 -4.63
C TYR A 396 -20.22 -8.23 -4.18
N GLY A 397 -19.39 -9.20 -4.57
CA GLY A 397 -19.70 -10.62 -4.43
C GLY A 397 -20.96 -11.02 -5.19
N GLN A 398 -21.18 -10.38 -6.35
CA GLN A 398 -22.37 -10.56 -7.17
C GLN A 398 -22.20 -11.70 -8.18
N GLU A 399 -23.32 -12.33 -8.54
CA GLU A 399 -23.39 -13.30 -9.62
C GLU A 399 -23.79 -12.63 -10.93
N ARG A 400 -23.16 -13.07 -12.03
CA ARG A 400 -23.52 -12.69 -13.39
C ARG A 400 -25.00 -12.93 -13.69
N TYR A 401 -25.65 -11.92 -14.27
CA TYR A 401 -27.08 -11.96 -14.59
C TYR A 401 -27.38 -11.29 -15.93
N GLY A 402 -26.56 -11.57 -16.94
CA GLY A 402 -26.79 -11.15 -18.32
C GLY A 402 -28.00 -11.84 -18.93
N GLN A 403 -28.76 -11.12 -19.75
CA GLN A 403 -29.87 -11.66 -20.52
C GLN A 403 -29.39 -12.57 -21.65
N ILE A 404 -28.29 -12.18 -22.31
CA ILE A 404 -27.69 -12.87 -23.47
C ILE A 404 -26.28 -13.32 -23.10
N ALA A 405 -25.85 -14.50 -23.53
CA ALA A 405 -24.44 -14.87 -23.49
C ALA A 405 -23.74 -14.59 -24.83
N LEU A 406 -22.68 -13.78 -24.82
CA LEU A 406 -21.78 -13.60 -25.96
C LEU A 406 -20.61 -14.57 -25.82
N ILE A 407 -20.41 -15.41 -26.84
CA ILE A 407 -19.35 -16.39 -26.83
C ILE A 407 -18.05 -15.74 -27.32
N TYR A 408 -16.96 -15.94 -26.58
CA TYR A 408 -15.60 -15.65 -27.04
C TYR A 408 -14.95 -16.94 -27.59
N PRO A 409 -14.89 -17.13 -28.92
CA PRO A 409 -14.29 -18.30 -29.54
C PRO A 409 -12.76 -18.16 -29.67
N MET A 410 -12.00 -18.70 -28.72
CA MET A 410 -10.53 -18.56 -28.69
C MET A 410 -9.86 -19.09 -29.96
N ALA A 411 -10.33 -20.22 -30.52
CA ALA A 411 -9.78 -20.75 -31.77
C ALA A 411 -9.99 -19.76 -32.94
N SER A 412 -11.17 -19.14 -33.03
CA SER A 412 -11.44 -18.15 -34.07
C SER A 412 -10.59 -16.89 -33.88
N ALA A 413 -10.44 -16.42 -32.63
CA ALA A 413 -9.53 -15.33 -32.31
C ALA A 413 -8.10 -15.67 -32.78
N TRP A 414 -7.60 -16.88 -32.49
CA TRP A 414 -6.24 -17.32 -32.85
C TRP A 414 -5.94 -17.28 -34.35
N TYR A 415 -6.89 -17.67 -35.19
CA TYR A 415 -6.71 -17.71 -36.66
C TYR A 415 -7.09 -16.40 -37.36
N THR A 416 -7.50 -15.39 -36.61
CA THR A 416 -7.84 -14.09 -37.17
C THR A 416 -6.58 -13.34 -37.57
N THR A 417 -6.51 -12.85 -38.82
CA THR A 417 -5.36 -12.08 -39.33
C THR A 417 -5.79 -10.69 -39.77
N PHE A 418 -5.40 -9.64 -39.04
CA PHE A 418 -5.68 -8.26 -39.43
C PHE A 418 -4.50 -7.30 -39.17
N PRO A 419 -3.95 -6.70 -40.22
CA PRO A 419 -3.30 -5.40 -40.14
C PRO A 419 -4.27 -4.30 -40.61
N HIS A 420 -4.87 -3.52 -39.69
CA HIS A 420 -5.57 -2.28 -40.03
C HIS A 420 -4.71 -1.06 -39.63
N PRO A 421 -4.57 -0.02 -40.48
CA PRO A 421 -3.64 1.09 -40.21
C PRO A 421 -3.98 1.92 -38.95
N VAL A 422 -5.26 1.96 -38.58
CA VAL A 422 -5.78 2.76 -37.46
C VAL A 422 -5.80 1.98 -36.14
N ILE A 423 -5.81 0.64 -36.21
CA ILE A 423 -5.93 -0.26 -35.06
C ILE A 423 -4.78 -1.26 -35.16
N PRO A 424 -3.59 -0.90 -34.66
CA PRO A 424 -2.42 -1.74 -34.80
C PRO A 424 -2.58 -3.01 -33.94
N ASN A 425 -2.79 -4.15 -34.61
CA ASN A 425 -2.46 -5.50 -34.14
C ASN A 425 -3.01 -5.99 -32.78
N THR A 426 -4.14 -5.49 -32.26
CA THR A 426 -4.56 -5.82 -30.88
C THR A 426 -6.07 -5.99 -30.63
N CYS A 427 -6.80 -6.80 -31.41
CA CYS A 427 -8.19 -7.15 -31.07
C CYS A 427 -8.73 -8.36 -31.82
N TYR A 428 -9.78 -8.98 -31.27
CA TYR A 428 -10.71 -9.80 -32.03
C TYR A 428 -11.96 -8.96 -32.36
N ILE A 429 -11.86 -8.19 -33.45
CA ILE A 429 -12.86 -7.18 -33.87
C ILE A 429 -14.27 -7.75 -33.93
N ASP A 430 -14.43 -8.98 -34.41
CA ASP A 430 -15.74 -9.60 -34.59
C ASP A 430 -16.48 -9.79 -33.24
N PHE A 431 -15.75 -10.14 -32.19
CA PHE A 431 -16.28 -10.22 -30.83
C PHE A 431 -16.56 -8.84 -30.25
N GLU A 432 -15.63 -7.89 -30.35
CA GLU A 432 -15.82 -6.53 -29.83
C GLU A 432 -16.98 -5.82 -30.53
N GLY A 433 -17.11 -5.95 -31.85
CA GLY A 433 -18.22 -5.39 -32.62
C GLY A 433 -19.57 -5.98 -32.22
N ALA A 434 -19.63 -7.29 -31.96
CA ALA A 434 -20.84 -7.93 -31.45
C ALA A 434 -21.16 -7.51 -30.01
N TYR A 435 -20.12 -7.31 -29.18
CA TYR A 435 -20.27 -6.75 -27.85
C TYR A 435 -20.92 -5.36 -27.92
N TYR A 436 -20.37 -4.46 -28.74
CA TYR A 436 -20.95 -3.12 -28.92
C TYR A 436 -22.36 -3.16 -29.50
N LEU A 437 -22.65 -4.03 -30.48
CA LEU A 437 -24.02 -4.18 -31.02
C LEU A 437 -25.03 -4.52 -29.93
N LEU A 438 -24.66 -5.37 -28.97
CA LEU A 438 -25.53 -5.82 -27.88
C LEU A 438 -25.67 -4.75 -26.78
N GLU A 439 -24.55 -4.22 -26.29
CA GLU A 439 -24.54 -3.21 -25.22
C GLU A 439 -25.11 -1.87 -25.68
N ASP A 440 -24.80 -1.41 -26.90
CA ASP A 440 -25.39 -0.18 -27.45
C ASP A 440 -26.89 -0.37 -27.79
N SER A 441 -27.35 -1.61 -27.94
CA SER A 441 -28.78 -1.96 -28.00
C SER A 441 -29.43 -2.11 -26.61
N HIS A 442 -28.65 -1.93 -25.55
CA HIS A 442 -29.00 -2.09 -24.13
C HIS A 442 -29.45 -3.50 -23.74
N TYR A 443 -28.97 -4.54 -24.44
CA TYR A 443 -29.07 -5.91 -23.93
C TYR A 443 -27.95 -6.16 -22.93
N THR A 444 -28.31 -6.66 -21.75
CA THR A 444 -27.29 -7.07 -20.76
C THR A 444 -26.63 -8.38 -21.21
N VAL A 445 -25.30 -8.38 -21.30
CA VAL A 445 -24.54 -9.51 -21.84
C VAL A 445 -23.76 -10.22 -20.74
N ASP A 446 -23.57 -11.53 -20.81
CA ASP A 446 -22.54 -12.31 -20.12
C ASP A 446 -21.54 -12.92 -21.10
N ILE A 447 -20.26 -12.97 -20.72
CA ILE A 447 -19.22 -13.56 -21.58
C ILE A 447 -19.01 -15.03 -21.22
N ILE A 448 -18.93 -15.89 -22.24
CA ILE A 448 -18.56 -17.30 -22.10
C ILE A 448 -17.42 -17.64 -23.05
N VAL A 449 -16.31 -18.12 -22.51
CA VAL A 449 -15.12 -18.48 -23.29
C VAL A 449 -15.22 -19.93 -23.80
N PHE A 450 -15.04 -20.09 -25.11
CA PHE A 450 -14.80 -21.37 -25.78
C PHE A 450 -13.29 -21.47 -26.07
N GLY A 451 -12.65 -22.48 -25.48
CA GLY A 451 -11.22 -22.76 -25.64
C GLY A 451 -10.85 -23.29 -27.03
N ASP A 452 -9.55 -23.46 -27.28
CA ASP A 452 -8.99 -23.90 -28.56
C ASP A 452 -8.44 -25.33 -28.54
N ASN A 453 -8.62 -26.08 -27.44
CA ASN A 453 -8.06 -27.42 -27.21
C ASN A 453 -6.52 -27.53 -27.30
N LYS A 454 -5.79 -26.42 -27.49
CA LYS A 454 -4.33 -26.39 -27.56
C LYS A 454 -3.75 -25.68 -26.34
N TRP A 455 -4.17 -24.45 -26.13
CA TRP A 455 -3.64 -23.54 -25.14
C TRP A 455 -4.60 -23.35 -23.97
N TYR A 456 -5.91 -23.38 -24.27
CA TYR A 456 -6.96 -23.34 -23.27
C TYR A 456 -8.05 -24.36 -23.63
N THR A 457 -8.21 -25.39 -22.80
CA THR A 457 -9.04 -26.57 -23.13
C THR A 457 -10.46 -26.48 -22.57
N ARG A 458 -10.98 -25.28 -22.29
CA ARG A 458 -12.32 -25.13 -21.69
C ARG A 458 -13.43 -25.14 -22.74
N THR A 459 -14.31 -26.14 -22.67
CA THR A 459 -15.63 -26.11 -23.31
C THR A 459 -16.68 -26.08 -22.20
N PRO A 460 -17.61 -25.10 -22.16
CA PRO A 460 -18.63 -25.05 -21.13
C PRO A 460 -19.61 -26.21 -21.25
N THR A 461 -20.29 -26.53 -20.16
CA THR A 461 -21.37 -27.52 -20.15
C THR A 461 -22.64 -26.96 -20.77
N LEU A 462 -23.51 -27.85 -21.25
CA LEU A 462 -24.87 -27.48 -21.69
C LEU A 462 -25.65 -26.77 -20.56
N SER A 463 -25.48 -27.20 -19.30
CA SER A 463 -26.14 -26.56 -18.17
C SER A 463 -25.67 -25.12 -17.93
N GLU A 464 -24.41 -24.79 -18.22
CA GLU A 464 -23.91 -23.42 -18.16
C GLU A 464 -24.52 -22.56 -19.28
N LEU A 465 -24.59 -23.07 -20.52
CA LEU A 465 -25.22 -22.35 -21.63
C LEU A 465 -26.74 -22.18 -21.43
N SER A 466 -27.42 -23.20 -20.91
CA SER A 466 -28.88 -23.18 -20.68
C SER A 466 -29.32 -22.22 -19.57
N LYS A 467 -28.40 -21.55 -18.85
CA LYS A 467 -28.75 -20.40 -18.00
C LYS A 467 -29.21 -19.19 -18.82
N TYR A 468 -28.80 -19.13 -20.09
CA TYR A 468 -29.10 -18.05 -21.01
C TYR A 468 -30.20 -18.47 -21.97
N SER A 469 -31.10 -17.54 -22.27
CA SER A 469 -32.17 -17.80 -23.26
C SER A 469 -31.69 -17.58 -24.69
N ALA A 470 -30.62 -16.81 -24.87
CA ALA A 470 -29.97 -16.58 -26.15
C ALA A 470 -28.43 -16.62 -26.02
N ILE A 471 -27.76 -17.19 -27.02
CA ILE A 471 -26.32 -17.09 -27.20
C ILE A 471 -26.00 -16.40 -28.53
N VAL A 472 -24.95 -15.59 -28.54
CA VAL A 472 -24.46 -14.88 -29.72
C VAL A 472 -23.07 -15.38 -30.07
N LEU A 473 -22.87 -15.76 -31.33
CA LEU A 473 -21.56 -16.04 -31.90
C LEU A 473 -21.34 -15.15 -33.12
N SER A 474 -20.24 -14.41 -33.11
CA SER A 474 -19.87 -13.49 -34.18
C SER A 474 -18.59 -13.97 -34.85
N ASN A 475 -18.69 -14.26 -36.15
CA ASN A 475 -17.63 -14.76 -37.01
C ASN A 475 -16.80 -15.89 -36.36
N ALA A 476 -17.47 -16.79 -35.63
CA ALA A 476 -16.87 -17.91 -34.93
C ALA A 476 -16.56 -19.06 -35.91
N ALA A 477 -15.75 -18.77 -36.93
CA ALA A 477 -15.44 -19.66 -38.03
C ALA A 477 -14.68 -20.93 -37.60
N TYR A 478 -13.90 -20.87 -36.52
CA TYR A 478 -13.10 -21.97 -36.00
C TYR A 478 -13.66 -22.41 -34.64
N LEU A 479 -14.15 -23.65 -34.58
CA LEU A 479 -14.74 -24.28 -33.40
C LEU A 479 -14.34 -25.75 -33.36
N THR A 480 -14.29 -26.34 -32.16
CA THR A 480 -14.11 -27.79 -32.01
C THR A 480 -15.42 -28.53 -32.32
N ASP A 481 -15.35 -29.83 -32.63
CA ASP A 481 -16.57 -30.61 -32.89
C ASP A 481 -17.47 -30.71 -31.64
N ASP A 482 -16.87 -30.78 -30.45
CA ASP A 482 -17.60 -30.76 -29.17
C ASP A 482 -18.34 -29.44 -28.97
N GLN A 483 -17.73 -28.31 -29.32
CA GLN A 483 -18.35 -26.98 -29.25
C GLN A 483 -19.52 -26.85 -30.23
N VAL A 484 -19.38 -27.36 -31.45
CA VAL A 484 -20.49 -27.38 -32.42
C VAL A 484 -21.63 -28.26 -31.92
N GLN A 485 -21.33 -29.45 -31.40
CA GLN A 485 -22.36 -30.35 -30.88
C GLN A 485 -23.07 -29.72 -29.66
N LEU A 486 -22.35 -29.02 -28.80
CA LEU A 486 -22.89 -28.26 -27.68
C LEU A 486 -23.88 -27.16 -28.14
N ILE A 487 -23.54 -26.40 -29.18
CA ILE A 487 -24.43 -25.37 -29.75
C ILE A 487 -25.71 -26.01 -30.28
N ILE A 488 -25.59 -27.10 -31.04
CA ILE A 488 -26.74 -27.84 -31.59
C ILE A 488 -27.65 -28.35 -30.47
N ASP A 489 -27.07 -28.92 -29.41
CA ASP A 489 -27.84 -29.44 -28.27
C ASP A 489 -28.50 -28.32 -27.47
N TYR A 490 -27.84 -27.18 -27.31
CA TYR A 490 -28.41 -25.99 -26.69
C TYR A 490 -29.66 -25.49 -27.45
N VAL A 491 -29.58 -25.33 -28.78
CA VAL A 491 -30.73 -24.90 -29.60
C VAL A 491 -31.85 -25.93 -29.55
N LYS A 492 -31.53 -27.22 -29.69
CA LYS A 492 -32.54 -28.30 -29.61
C LYS A 492 -33.30 -28.30 -28.28
N ASN A 493 -32.65 -27.91 -27.19
CA ASN A 493 -33.23 -27.84 -25.86
C ASN A 493 -34.00 -26.54 -25.56
N GLY A 494 -34.20 -25.67 -26.54
CA GLY A 494 -35.02 -24.47 -26.41
C GLY A 494 -34.24 -23.16 -26.40
N GLY A 495 -32.91 -23.21 -26.51
CA GLY A 495 -32.07 -22.03 -26.60
C GLY A 495 -32.25 -21.26 -27.92
N THR A 496 -32.02 -19.95 -27.89
CA THR A 496 -31.94 -19.12 -29.09
C THR A 496 -30.49 -18.95 -29.52
N LEU A 497 -30.16 -19.25 -30.78
CA LEU A 497 -28.85 -18.98 -31.37
C LEU A 497 -28.94 -17.74 -32.26
N ILE A 498 -28.05 -16.78 -32.04
CA ILE A 498 -27.83 -15.62 -32.91
C ILE A 498 -26.43 -15.77 -33.51
N ALA A 499 -26.36 -16.15 -34.77
CA ALA A 499 -25.10 -16.30 -35.51
C ALA A 499 -24.92 -15.10 -36.44
N ILE A 500 -23.79 -14.39 -36.32
CA ILE A 500 -23.40 -13.26 -37.17
C ILE A 500 -22.16 -13.68 -37.96
N GLY A 501 -22.19 -13.59 -39.28
CA GLY A 501 -21.10 -14.06 -40.16
C GLY A 501 -20.97 -15.59 -40.23
N ASP A 502 -19.74 -16.06 -40.42
CA ASP A 502 -19.42 -17.47 -40.54
C ASP A 502 -19.43 -18.18 -39.16
N LEU A 503 -19.93 -19.42 -39.12
CA LEU A 503 -19.99 -20.23 -37.90
C LEU A 503 -19.50 -21.65 -38.16
N GLY A 504 -18.42 -22.05 -37.47
CA GLY A 504 -17.94 -23.42 -37.40
C GLY A 504 -17.51 -24.06 -38.73
N ILE A 505 -17.02 -23.28 -39.69
CA ILE A 505 -16.55 -23.76 -41.01
C ILE A 505 -15.16 -24.44 -40.97
N TYR A 506 -14.38 -24.19 -39.91
CA TYR A 506 -13.08 -24.80 -39.63
C TYR A 506 -13.05 -25.47 -38.25
N ASN A 507 -12.16 -26.45 -38.08
CA ASN A 507 -11.82 -27.01 -36.77
C ASN A 507 -10.78 -26.14 -36.04
N GLU A 508 -10.42 -26.50 -34.81
CA GLU A 508 -9.42 -25.80 -33.99
C GLU A 508 -7.98 -25.84 -34.55
N HIS A 509 -7.73 -26.67 -35.58
CA HIS A 509 -6.44 -26.76 -36.26
C HIS A 509 -6.38 -25.92 -37.54
N GLY A 510 -7.48 -25.23 -37.86
CA GLY A 510 -7.62 -24.40 -39.06
C GLY A 510 -7.89 -25.19 -40.34
N GLU A 511 -8.32 -26.45 -40.20
CA GLU A 511 -8.71 -27.29 -41.32
C GLU A 511 -10.20 -27.12 -41.60
N ARG A 512 -10.58 -27.03 -42.89
CA ARG A 512 -11.98 -26.92 -43.28
C ARG A 512 -12.69 -28.25 -43.03
N VAL A 513 -13.85 -28.22 -42.38
CA VAL A 513 -14.62 -29.41 -42.00
C VAL A 513 -16.07 -29.30 -42.46
N ASP A 514 -16.64 -30.40 -42.97
CA ASP A 514 -18.05 -30.46 -43.37
C ASP A 514 -18.93 -30.77 -42.16
N ARG A 515 -19.81 -29.83 -41.77
CA ARG A 515 -20.65 -29.95 -40.57
C ARG A 515 -22.13 -29.88 -40.92
N LEU A 516 -22.60 -30.90 -41.65
CA LEU A 516 -23.97 -30.99 -42.18
C LEU A 516 -25.08 -30.65 -41.17
N LYS A 517 -24.96 -31.09 -39.91
CA LYS A 517 -25.99 -30.79 -38.88
C LYS A 517 -26.02 -29.32 -38.46
N LEU A 518 -24.88 -28.64 -38.50
CA LEU A 518 -24.78 -27.21 -38.23
C LEU A 518 -25.31 -26.43 -39.43
N GLU A 519 -24.96 -26.84 -40.65
CA GLU A 519 -25.49 -26.28 -41.90
C GLU A 519 -27.02 -26.41 -41.97
N GLU A 520 -27.58 -27.60 -41.69
CA GLU A 520 -29.03 -27.84 -41.60
C GLU A 520 -29.73 -26.97 -40.55
N MET A 521 -29.01 -26.53 -39.50
CA MET A 521 -29.56 -25.65 -38.46
C MET A 521 -29.51 -24.17 -38.87
N LEU A 522 -28.57 -23.77 -39.72
CA LEU A 522 -28.40 -22.38 -40.16
C LEU A 522 -29.18 -22.08 -41.45
N GLU A 523 -29.31 -23.05 -42.36
CA GLU A 523 -29.91 -22.87 -43.68
C GLU A 523 -31.45 -22.96 -43.64
N ASP A 524 -32.11 -21.81 -43.85
CA ASP A 524 -33.52 -21.71 -44.20
C ASP A 524 -33.71 -20.54 -45.20
N THR A 525 -34.93 -20.05 -45.38
CA THR A 525 -35.26 -18.99 -46.33
C THR A 525 -34.73 -17.64 -45.84
N TYR A 526 -33.62 -17.19 -46.43
CA TYR A 526 -33.10 -15.85 -46.18
C TYR A 526 -33.97 -14.77 -46.81
N GLU A 527 -34.27 -13.73 -46.04
CA GLU A 527 -35.02 -12.56 -46.45
C GLU A 527 -34.45 -11.28 -45.82
N THR A 528 -34.80 -10.11 -46.36
CA THR A 528 -34.40 -8.83 -45.75
C THR A 528 -35.43 -8.41 -44.71
N LYS A 529 -35.10 -8.52 -43.42
CA LYS A 529 -35.91 -8.03 -42.29
C LYS A 529 -35.26 -6.81 -41.66
N PHE A 530 -36.03 -5.75 -41.47
CA PHE A 530 -35.55 -4.50 -40.84
C PHE A 530 -34.26 -3.94 -41.47
N GLY A 531 -34.00 -4.21 -42.76
CA GLY A 531 -32.78 -3.78 -43.45
C GLY A 531 -31.62 -4.79 -43.44
N LEU A 532 -31.73 -5.91 -42.72
CA LEU A 532 -30.72 -6.97 -42.62
C LEU A 532 -31.11 -8.20 -43.42
N TYR A 533 -30.21 -8.71 -44.25
CA TYR A 533 -30.36 -10.02 -44.89
C TYR A 533 -30.12 -11.11 -43.85
N CYS A 534 -31.15 -11.90 -43.51
CA CYS A 534 -31.08 -12.88 -42.44
C CYS A 534 -32.11 -14.00 -42.63
N THR A 535 -31.97 -15.07 -41.84
CA THR A 535 -33.04 -16.05 -41.59
C THR A 535 -33.42 -16.04 -40.12
N VAL A 536 -34.71 -16.25 -39.84
CA VAL A 536 -35.26 -16.40 -38.49
C VAL A 536 -36.24 -17.56 -38.53
N HIS A 537 -35.90 -18.66 -37.89
CA HIS A 537 -36.71 -19.88 -37.90
C HIS A 537 -36.51 -20.70 -36.62
N SER A 538 -37.34 -21.73 -36.45
CA SER A 538 -37.25 -22.64 -35.30
C SER A 538 -36.47 -23.90 -35.65
N TYR A 539 -35.59 -24.34 -34.76
CA TYR A 539 -34.85 -25.60 -34.90
C TYR A 539 -34.93 -26.40 -33.60
N GLY A 540 -35.47 -27.62 -33.66
CA GLY A 540 -35.85 -28.36 -32.45
C GLY A 540 -36.88 -27.59 -31.62
N ASN A 541 -36.61 -27.37 -30.33
CA ASN A 541 -37.46 -26.54 -29.47
C ASN A 541 -37.01 -25.06 -29.39
N GLY A 542 -35.89 -24.71 -30.03
CA GLY A 542 -35.27 -23.38 -29.97
C GLY A 542 -35.52 -22.51 -31.20
N GLN A 543 -34.82 -21.39 -31.26
CA GLN A 543 -34.87 -20.43 -32.38
C GLN A 543 -33.45 -20.19 -32.93
N VAL A 544 -33.36 -19.92 -34.23
CA VAL A 544 -32.11 -19.58 -34.91
C VAL A 544 -32.32 -18.26 -35.65
N ILE A 545 -31.43 -17.31 -35.40
CA ILE A 545 -31.25 -16.08 -36.17
C ILE A 545 -29.87 -16.17 -36.80
N HIS A 546 -29.79 -16.24 -38.13
CA HIS A 546 -28.51 -16.21 -38.83
C HIS A 546 -28.44 -15.01 -39.77
N ILE A 547 -27.43 -14.18 -39.55
CA ILE A 547 -27.08 -13.02 -40.36
C ILE A 547 -25.75 -13.38 -41.05
N PRO A 548 -25.76 -13.76 -42.33
CA PRO A 548 -24.56 -14.26 -43.01
C PRO A 548 -23.55 -13.13 -43.32
N GLU A 549 -23.98 -11.87 -43.33
CA GLU A 549 -23.07 -10.72 -43.39
C GLU A 549 -22.42 -10.50 -42.01
N ASN A 550 -21.11 -10.25 -41.99
CA ASN A 550 -20.39 -9.92 -40.75
C ASN A 550 -20.66 -8.46 -40.33
N ILE A 551 -21.88 -8.22 -39.84
CA ILE A 551 -22.31 -6.88 -39.41
C ILE A 551 -21.62 -6.42 -38.12
N ALA A 552 -21.09 -7.33 -37.31
CA ALA A 552 -20.33 -7.00 -36.10
C ALA A 552 -19.04 -6.26 -36.45
N TRP A 553 -18.28 -6.80 -37.42
CA TRP A 553 -17.09 -6.14 -37.96
C TRP A 553 -17.41 -4.75 -38.52
N ARG A 554 -18.48 -4.64 -39.31
CA ARG A 554 -18.90 -3.36 -39.90
C ARG A 554 -19.28 -2.35 -38.82
N TYR A 555 -20.11 -2.78 -37.87
CA TYR A 555 -20.57 -1.92 -36.78
C TYR A 555 -19.43 -1.37 -35.95
N PHE A 556 -18.43 -2.20 -35.64
CA PHE A 556 -17.24 -1.77 -34.90
C PHE A 556 -16.54 -0.57 -35.55
N PHE A 557 -16.27 -0.63 -36.86
CA PHE A 557 -15.61 0.47 -37.58
C PHE A 557 -16.52 1.70 -37.72
N ASP A 558 -17.78 1.49 -38.11
CA ASP A 558 -18.75 2.59 -38.25
C ASP A 558 -18.95 3.33 -36.91
N ARG A 559 -19.02 2.58 -35.80
CA ARG A 559 -19.09 3.11 -34.43
C ARG A 559 -17.81 3.89 -34.08
N LEU A 560 -16.64 3.33 -34.37
CA LEU A 560 -15.35 3.94 -34.04
C LEU A 560 -15.18 5.32 -34.73
N GLU A 561 -15.60 5.43 -35.99
CA GLU A 561 -15.46 6.63 -36.82
C GLU A 561 -16.63 7.63 -36.69
N TYR A 562 -17.62 7.36 -35.84
CA TYR A 562 -18.88 8.13 -35.74
C TYR A 562 -19.63 8.22 -37.09
N ASN A 563 -19.58 7.17 -37.89
CA ASN A 563 -20.34 7.09 -39.14
C ASN A 563 -21.86 7.04 -38.83
N PRO A 564 -22.70 7.93 -39.41
CA PRO A 564 -24.15 7.88 -39.24
C PRO A 564 -24.78 6.52 -39.56
N GLU A 565 -24.18 5.74 -40.46
CA GLU A 565 -24.63 4.37 -40.80
C GLU A 565 -24.60 3.42 -39.59
N ALA A 566 -23.72 3.65 -38.60
CA ALA A 566 -23.68 2.87 -37.36
C ALA A 566 -25.04 2.87 -36.67
N LYS A 567 -25.71 4.02 -36.62
CA LYS A 567 -27.01 4.16 -35.97
C LYS A 567 -28.10 3.40 -36.72
N GLU A 568 -28.09 3.46 -38.05
CA GLU A 568 -29.05 2.72 -38.88
C GLU A 568 -28.86 1.20 -38.71
N LEU A 569 -27.61 0.74 -38.68
CA LEU A 569 -27.27 -0.66 -38.45
C LEU A 569 -27.67 -1.14 -37.05
N LEU A 570 -27.42 -0.34 -36.01
CA LEU A 570 -27.82 -0.62 -34.63
C LEU A 570 -29.34 -0.76 -34.49
N GLU A 571 -30.12 0.19 -35.03
CA GLU A 571 -31.59 0.15 -34.97
C GLU A 571 -32.17 -1.05 -35.74
N SER A 572 -31.54 -1.40 -36.87
CA SER A 572 -31.90 -2.58 -37.65
C SER A 572 -31.66 -3.87 -36.86
N PHE A 573 -30.50 -3.99 -36.21
CA PHE A 573 -30.15 -5.11 -35.35
C PHE A 573 -31.08 -5.20 -34.12
N LYS A 574 -31.26 -4.08 -33.40
CA LYS A 574 -32.15 -3.96 -32.24
C LYS A 574 -33.57 -4.40 -32.58
N SER A 575 -34.11 -3.95 -33.71
CA SER A 575 -35.45 -4.33 -34.19
C SER A 575 -35.55 -5.81 -34.51
N LEU A 576 -34.53 -6.39 -35.16
CA LEU A 576 -34.47 -7.81 -35.50
C LEU A 576 -34.45 -8.68 -34.24
N ILE A 577 -33.53 -8.44 -33.31
CA ILE A 577 -33.42 -9.23 -32.08
C ILE A 577 -34.68 -9.08 -31.24
N ASN A 578 -35.18 -7.86 -31.03
CA ASN A 578 -36.39 -7.61 -30.23
C ASN A 578 -37.66 -8.26 -30.81
N SER A 579 -37.69 -8.57 -32.11
CA SER A 579 -38.81 -9.28 -32.75
C SER A 579 -38.93 -10.75 -32.35
N VAL A 580 -37.83 -11.36 -31.89
CA VAL A 580 -37.74 -12.77 -31.47
C VAL A 580 -37.55 -12.86 -29.96
N TYR A 581 -36.71 -11.98 -29.42
CA TYR A 581 -36.23 -12.01 -28.05
C TYR A 581 -36.26 -10.59 -27.44
N PRO A 582 -37.37 -10.20 -26.79
CA PRO A 582 -37.55 -8.85 -26.27
C PRO A 582 -36.57 -8.47 -25.15
N ASN A 583 -36.19 -7.19 -25.10
CA ASN A 583 -35.31 -6.68 -24.04
C ASN A 583 -36.02 -6.67 -22.65
N GLU A 584 -35.28 -6.97 -21.59
CA GLU A 584 -35.72 -6.89 -20.19
C GLU A 584 -35.53 -5.51 -19.57
N ILE A 585 -34.98 -4.56 -20.33
CA ILE A 585 -34.77 -3.16 -19.96
C ILE A 585 -35.45 -2.27 -21.01
N GLU A 586 -36.19 -1.26 -20.56
CA GLU A 586 -36.67 -0.17 -21.41
C GLU A 586 -36.10 1.15 -20.92
N THR A 587 -35.35 1.83 -21.78
CA THR A 587 -34.67 3.07 -21.41
C THR A 587 -34.56 4.03 -22.59
N ASP A 588 -34.37 5.31 -22.29
CA ASP A 588 -33.96 6.36 -23.22
C ASP A 588 -32.50 6.80 -23.00
N LEU A 589 -31.70 5.94 -22.37
CA LEU A 589 -30.24 6.08 -22.33
C LEU A 589 -29.68 6.28 -23.75
N PRO A 590 -28.64 7.12 -23.92
CA PRO A 590 -27.85 7.13 -25.12
C PRO A 590 -27.24 5.75 -25.42
N ASP A 591 -27.03 5.48 -26.71
CA ASP A 591 -26.49 4.20 -27.19
C ASP A 591 -25.17 3.84 -26.50
N ARG A 592 -24.30 4.83 -26.22
CA ARG A 592 -22.97 4.60 -25.63
C ARG A 592 -22.93 4.57 -24.10
N VAL A 593 -24.04 4.25 -23.46
CA VAL A 593 -24.08 3.94 -22.03
C VAL A 593 -24.28 2.43 -21.87
N ASN A 594 -23.21 1.73 -21.50
CA ASN A 594 -23.24 0.28 -21.32
C ASN A 594 -23.92 -0.08 -20.00
N ILE A 595 -24.60 -1.23 -19.96
CA ILE A 595 -25.38 -1.68 -18.80
C ILE A 595 -24.91 -3.07 -18.38
N ILE A 596 -24.16 -3.13 -17.29
CA ILE A 596 -23.76 -4.42 -16.70
C ILE A 596 -24.70 -4.77 -15.57
N ARG A 597 -25.27 -5.98 -15.60
CA ARG A 597 -26.28 -6.44 -14.64
C ARG A 597 -25.79 -7.66 -13.88
N TYR A 598 -25.91 -7.57 -12.56
CA TYR A 598 -25.61 -8.65 -11.64
C TYR A 598 -26.73 -8.84 -10.62
N LYS A 599 -26.68 -9.96 -9.88
CA LYS A 599 -27.58 -10.22 -8.76
C LYS A 599 -26.87 -10.98 -7.65
N ASN A 600 -27.41 -10.91 -6.44
CA ASN A 600 -27.06 -11.83 -5.37
C ASN A 600 -28.34 -12.29 -4.67
N ASP A 601 -28.69 -13.55 -4.88
CA ASP A 601 -29.90 -14.16 -4.33
C ASP A 601 -29.77 -14.44 -2.81
N GLU A 602 -28.55 -14.57 -2.27
CA GLU A 602 -28.31 -14.81 -0.83
C GLU A 602 -28.66 -13.58 0.02
N ILE A 603 -28.22 -12.40 -0.42
CA ILE A 603 -28.49 -11.13 0.28
C ILE A 603 -29.75 -10.43 -0.26
N GLY A 604 -30.27 -10.89 -1.41
CA GLY A 604 -31.50 -10.39 -2.02
C GLY A 604 -31.33 -9.00 -2.63
N ASN A 605 -30.38 -8.84 -3.54
CA ASN A 605 -30.25 -7.64 -4.37
C ASN A 605 -29.97 -7.96 -5.86
N MET A 606 -30.22 -6.97 -6.70
CA MET A 606 -29.88 -6.90 -8.12
C MET A 606 -29.26 -5.54 -8.38
N VAL A 607 -28.13 -5.51 -9.07
CA VAL A 607 -27.34 -4.31 -9.26
C VAL A 607 -27.08 -4.07 -10.76
N PHE A 608 -27.20 -2.82 -11.18
CA PHE A 608 -26.83 -2.36 -12.51
C PHE A 608 -25.67 -1.37 -12.40
N TYR A 609 -24.64 -1.56 -13.22
CA TYR A 609 -23.56 -0.60 -13.41
C TYR A 609 -23.73 0.04 -14.79
N LEU A 610 -23.98 1.34 -14.80
CA LEU A 610 -24.07 2.16 -16.00
C LEU A 610 -22.72 2.85 -16.21
N VAL A 611 -22.00 2.49 -17.28
CA VAL A 611 -20.74 3.12 -17.67
C VAL A 611 -20.99 4.00 -18.88
N ASN A 612 -20.79 5.31 -18.70
CA ASN A 612 -21.09 6.32 -19.71
C ASN A 612 -19.84 6.73 -20.49
N TYR A 613 -19.83 6.42 -21.79
CA TYR A 613 -18.71 6.72 -22.70
C TYR A 613 -18.92 8.00 -23.52
N ASP A 614 -20.04 8.72 -23.35
CA ASP A 614 -20.25 9.98 -24.06
C ASP A 614 -19.28 11.05 -23.57
N TRP A 615 -18.50 11.58 -24.50
CA TRP A 615 -17.37 12.45 -24.21
C TRP A 615 -17.36 13.69 -25.09
N ASP A 616 -17.17 14.86 -24.48
CA ASP A 616 -16.91 16.11 -25.18
C ASP A 616 -15.40 16.23 -25.43
N PHE A 617 -14.97 15.87 -26.63
CA PHE A 617 -13.56 15.97 -27.04
C PHE A 617 -13.02 17.40 -27.08
N GLN A 618 -13.90 18.40 -27.23
CA GLN A 618 -13.50 19.81 -27.27
C GLN A 618 -13.21 20.32 -25.86
N ASN A 619 -14.11 20.05 -24.91
CA ASN A 619 -13.99 20.48 -23.52
C ASN A 619 -13.22 19.49 -22.63
N LYS A 620 -12.91 18.30 -23.15
CA LYS A 620 -12.23 17.19 -22.46
C LYS A 620 -12.95 16.78 -21.18
N GLU A 621 -14.25 16.56 -21.28
CA GLU A 621 -15.08 16.18 -20.15
C GLU A 621 -16.19 15.17 -20.51
N PRO A 622 -16.64 14.35 -19.55
CA PRO A 622 -17.73 13.41 -19.78
C PRO A 622 -19.06 14.15 -19.88
N ILE A 623 -19.90 13.74 -20.84
CA ILE A 623 -21.24 14.30 -21.04
C ILE A 623 -22.20 13.59 -20.09
N LYS A 624 -22.71 14.31 -19.09
CA LYS A 624 -23.72 13.79 -18.16
C LYS A 624 -25.12 13.87 -18.79
N HIS A 625 -25.94 12.87 -18.51
CA HIS A 625 -27.34 12.81 -18.96
C HIS A 625 -28.30 12.92 -17.78
N HIS A 626 -29.50 13.46 -18.00
CA HIS A 626 -30.45 13.77 -16.93
C HIS A 626 -31.86 13.32 -17.28
N ASN A 627 -32.65 13.03 -16.23
CA ASN A 627 -34.06 12.62 -16.34
C ASN A 627 -34.26 11.40 -17.26
N ILE A 628 -33.38 10.39 -17.10
CA ILE A 628 -33.36 9.19 -17.92
C ILE A 628 -34.41 8.22 -17.40
N LYS A 629 -35.30 7.76 -18.28
CA LYS A 629 -36.22 6.66 -18.00
C LYS A 629 -35.42 5.36 -17.95
N PHE A 630 -35.54 4.62 -16.85
CA PHE A 630 -34.88 3.32 -16.70
C PHE A 630 -35.86 2.30 -16.10
N ASN A 631 -36.44 1.48 -16.96
CA ASN A 631 -37.35 0.41 -16.53
C ASN A 631 -36.66 -0.94 -16.67
N PHE A 632 -36.91 -1.85 -15.75
CA PHE A 632 -36.35 -3.20 -15.81
C PHE A 632 -37.29 -4.24 -15.20
N LYS A 633 -37.13 -5.51 -15.57
CA LYS A 633 -37.80 -6.64 -14.93
C LYS A 633 -37.08 -7.13 -13.67
N LEU A 634 -37.84 -7.49 -12.64
CA LEU A 634 -37.32 -8.12 -11.43
C LEU A 634 -37.01 -9.61 -11.64
N PRO A 635 -35.95 -10.14 -11.02
CA PRO A 635 -35.77 -11.58 -10.89
C PRO A 635 -36.82 -12.17 -9.94
N TYR A 636 -37.08 -13.48 -10.07
CA TYR A 636 -38.01 -14.20 -9.20
C TYR A 636 -37.68 -14.11 -7.71
N SER A 637 -36.41 -13.91 -7.34
CA SER A 637 -35.99 -13.74 -5.95
C SER A 637 -36.49 -12.44 -5.29
N LEU A 638 -36.76 -11.40 -6.09
CA LEU A 638 -37.21 -10.09 -5.62
C LEU A 638 -38.69 -9.80 -5.88
N ILE A 639 -39.35 -10.58 -6.74
CA ILE A 639 -40.71 -10.30 -7.18
C ILE A 639 -41.69 -10.22 -5.99
N ASP A 640 -41.66 -11.13 -5.03
CA ASP A 640 -42.62 -11.11 -3.91
C ASP A 640 -42.11 -10.36 -2.67
N LYS A 641 -41.03 -9.58 -2.81
CA LYS A 641 -40.39 -8.86 -1.70
C LYS A 641 -40.78 -7.40 -1.69
N GLU A 642 -40.80 -6.82 -0.49
CA GLU A 642 -40.73 -5.37 -0.33
C GLU A 642 -39.31 -4.92 -0.69
N ILE A 643 -39.20 -3.99 -1.63
CA ILE A 643 -37.92 -3.58 -2.19
C ILE A 643 -37.73 -2.08 -2.03
N GLU A 644 -36.47 -1.66 -2.03
CA GLU A 644 -36.05 -0.28 -2.17
C GLU A 644 -35.01 -0.17 -3.30
N ILE A 645 -34.92 1.02 -3.89
CA ILE A 645 -33.96 1.32 -4.96
C ILE A 645 -33.05 2.44 -4.53
N LYS A 646 -31.73 2.21 -4.61
CA LYS A 646 -30.70 3.22 -4.38
C LYS A 646 -29.89 3.46 -5.64
N VAL A 647 -29.47 4.71 -5.83
CA VAL A 647 -28.53 5.10 -6.88
C VAL A 647 -27.25 5.66 -6.28
N TYR A 648 -26.11 5.26 -6.82
CA TYR A 648 -24.78 5.66 -6.39
C TYR A 648 -24.02 6.27 -7.56
N THR A 649 -23.23 7.31 -7.29
CA THR A 649 -22.26 7.88 -8.23
C THR A 649 -21.02 8.28 -7.46
N GLY A 650 -19.93 8.64 -8.14
CA GLY A 650 -18.76 9.21 -7.46
C GLY A 650 -19.10 10.45 -6.61
N ASP A 651 -20.12 11.23 -6.97
CA ASP A 651 -20.54 12.41 -6.20
C ASP A 651 -21.44 12.05 -4.99
N TYR A 652 -22.07 10.87 -5.00
CA TYR A 652 -22.96 10.38 -3.94
C TYR A 652 -22.56 8.96 -3.51
N PRO A 653 -21.39 8.78 -2.88
CA PRO A 653 -20.87 7.45 -2.56
C PRO A 653 -21.70 6.70 -1.51
N GLU A 654 -22.52 7.35 -0.69
CA GLU A 654 -23.40 6.66 0.28
C GLU A 654 -24.77 6.23 -0.31
N GLY A 655 -25.04 6.64 -1.54
CA GLY A 655 -26.26 6.33 -2.27
C GLY A 655 -27.46 7.20 -1.89
N LYS A 656 -28.38 7.35 -2.85
CA LYS A 656 -29.63 8.09 -2.69
C LYS A 656 -30.81 7.17 -3.04
N SER A 657 -31.82 7.12 -2.17
CA SER A 657 -33.05 6.40 -2.47
C SER A 657 -33.81 7.06 -3.63
N LEU A 658 -34.32 6.26 -4.56
CA LEU A 658 -35.11 6.71 -5.70
C LEU A 658 -36.56 6.23 -5.61
N PRO A 659 -37.54 7.08 -5.95
CA PRO A 659 -38.92 6.65 -6.11
C PRO A 659 -39.05 5.78 -7.37
N PHE A 660 -39.98 4.83 -7.33
CA PHE A 660 -40.31 3.98 -8.46
C PHE A 660 -41.80 3.63 -8.47
N THR A 661 -42.28 3.15 -9.61
CA THR A 661 -43.60 2.52 -9.73
C THR A 661 -43.41 1.07 -10.15
N ARG A 662 -44.30 0.21 -9.64
CA ARG A 662 -44.27 -1.22 -9.89
C ARG A 662 -45.49 -1.64 -10.70
N ASP A 663 -45.26 -2.38 -11.78
CA ASP A 663 -46.26 -2.88 -12.71
C ASP A 663 -46.00 -4.38 -12.98
N GLY A 664 -46.53 -5.23 -12.10
CA GLY A 664 -46.22 -6.66 -12.08
C GLY A 664 -44.75 -6.94 -11.77
N GLU A 665 -44.03 -7.49 -12.74
CA GLU A 665 -42.58 -7.77 -12.68
C GLU A 665 -41.73 -6.56 -13.06
N TRP A 666 -42.34 -5.53 -13.66
CA TRP A 666 -41.63 -4.35 -14.12
C TRP A 666 -41.51 -3.28 -13.03
N ILE A 667 -40.31 -2.75 -12.91
CA ILE A 667 -40.01 -1.53 -12.18
C ILE A 667 -39.83 -0.40 -13.17
N LYS A 668 -40.43 0.75 -12.87
CA LYS A 668 -40.31 1.96 -13.68
C LYS A 668 -39.83 3.10 -12.79
N LEU A 669 -38.68 3.68 -13.15
CA LEU A 669 -38.10 4.82 -12.44
C LEU A 669 -37.46 5.83 -13.41
N GLU A 670 -37.12 6.99 -12.86
CA GLU A 670 -36.41 8.06 -13.56
C GLU A 670 -35.10 8.35 -12.81
N LEU A 671 -33.98 8.28 -13.54
CA LEU A 671 -32.66 8.59 -13.02
C LEU A 671 -32.41 10.10 -13.15
N PRO A 672 -32.11 10.81 -12.05
CA PRO A 672 -31.90 12.26 -12.09
C PRO A 672 -30.62 12.64 -12.85
N GLU A 673 -29.60 11.78 -12.81
CA GLU A 673 -28.32 11.97 -13.50
C GLU A 673 -27.68 10.60 -13.80
N VAL A 674 -27.10 10.49 -15.00
CA VAL A 674 -26.18 9.41 -15.40
C VAL A 674 -24.81 10.05 -15.61
N ALA A 675 -23.91 9.82 -14.65
CA ALA A 675 -22.54 10.34 -14.66
C ALA A 675 -21.61 9.35 -15.39
N VAL A 676 -20.28 9.46 -15.17
CA VAL A 676 -19.31 8.48 -15.72
C VAL A 676 -19.61 7.06 -15.24
N LEU A 677 -19.91 6.91 -13.96
CA LEU A 677 -20.40 5.69 -13.35
C LEU A 677 -21.67 6.01 -12.55
N THR A 678 -22.74 5.30 -12.86
CA THR A 678 -23.97 5.29 -12.06
C THR A 678 -24.32 3.85 -11.71
N VAL A 679 -24.40 3.53 -10.42
CA VAL A 679 -24.79 2.20 -9.94
C VAL A 679 -26.21 2.26 -9.42
N ILE A 680 -27.07 1.33 -9.85
CA ILE A 680 -28.46 1.21 -9.39
C ILE A 680 -28.57 -0.11 -8.64
N GLU A 681 -28.88 -0.05 -7.35
CA GLU A 681 -29.15 -1.22 -6.51
C GLU A 681 -30.66 -1.33 -6.28
N CYS A 682 -31.24 -2.45 -6.68
CA CYS A 682 -32.58 -2.89 -6.28
C CYS A 682 -32.43 -4.00 -5.24
N ARG A 683 -32.89 -3.77 -4.01
CA ARG A 683 -32.67 -4.71 -2.89
C ARG A 683 -33.91 -4.87 -2.03
N ILE A 684 -33.93 -5.94 -1.23
CA ILE A 684 -34.94 -6.10 -0.18
C ILE A 684 -34.87 -4.92 0.78
N ALA A 685 -36.01 -4.28 1.07
CA ALA A 685 -36.07 -3.13 1.95
C ALA A 685 -35.73 -3.52 3.40
N LYS A 686 -34.67 -2.92 3.96
CA LYS A 686 -34.30 -3.03 5.37
C LYS A 686 -33.98 -1.64 5.95
N PRO A 687 -34.98 -0.75 5.97
CA PRO A 687 -34.76 0.64 6.31
C PRO A 687 -34.34 0.78 7.77
N LYS A 688 -33.39 1.67 7.99
CA LYS A 688 -32.99 2.10 9.32
C LYS A 688 -34.12 2.86 10.03
N GLY A 689 -34.19 2.75 11.35
CA GLY A 689 -35.10 3.52 12.20
C GLY A 689 -34.73 5.00 12.31
N LYS A 690 -35.62 5.78 12.94
CA LYS A 690 -35.44 7.23 13.09
C LYS A 690 -34.23 7.55 13.99
N PRO A 691 -33.49 8.63 13.68
CA PRO A 691 -32.39 9.08 14.54
C PRO A 691 -32.90 9.58 15.89
N MET A 692 -32.15 9.30 16.95
CA MET A 692 -32.24 9.96 18.25
C MET A 692 -31.31 11.17 18.22
N ILE A 693 -31.86 12.37 18.45
CA ILE A 693 -31.11 13.63 18.40
C ILE A 693 -31.07 14.24 19.80
N ILE A 694 -29.86 14.51 20.30
CA ILE A 694 -29.62 15.20 21.57
C ILE A 694 -29.30 16.66 21.24
N SER A 695 -30.33 17.52 21.25
CA SER A 695 -30.23 18.93 20.89
C SER A 695 -30.13 19.89 22.09
N GLU A 696 -30.27 19.37 23.32
CA GLU A 696 -30.13 20.12 24.57
C GLU A 696 -29.38 19.26 25.60
N PRO A 697 -28.75 19.87 26.63
CA PRO A 697 -28.01 19.12 27.65
C PRO A 697 -28.88 18.04 28.28
N THR A 698 -28.44 16.79 28.17
CA THR A 698 -29.21 15.59 28.50
C THR A 698 -28.37 14.66 29.37
N VAL A 699 -28.92 14.25 30.51
CA VAL A 699 -28.33 13.24 31.40
C VAL A 699 -29.20 11.98 31.38
N ILE A 700 -28.56 10.83 31.12
CA ILE A 700 -29.19 9.52 31.12
C ILE A 700 -28.50 8.67 32.19
N GLU A 701 -29.27 8.27 33.21
CA GLU A 701 -28.75 7.52 34.35
C GLU A 701 -29.50 6.20 34.54
N GLY A 702 -28.78 5.08 34.63
CA GLY A 702 -29.33 3.77 34.93
C GLY A 702 -30.23 3.16 33.84
N GLN A 703 -30.09 3.59 32.57
CA GLN A 703 -30.99 3.18 31.49
C GLN A 703 -30.32 2.29 30.46
N ASN A 704 -31.10 1.39 29.88
CA ASN A 704 -30.72 0.61 28.70
C ASN A 704 -31.46 1.15 27.47
N ILE A 705 -30.71 1.66 26.51
CA ILE A 705 -31.21 2.29 25.29
C ILE A 705 -30.89 1.38 24.11
N THR A 706 -31.93 0.89 23.43
CA THR A 706 -31.77 0.18 22.16
C THR A 706 -31.81 1.16 21.00
N LEU A 707 -30.73 1.22 20.22
CA LEU A 707 -30.67 2.02 19.01
C LEU A 707 -31.06 1.19 17.80
N THR A 708 -32.13 1.63 17.13
CA THR A 708 -32.53 1.17 15.80
C THR A 708 -32.28 2.24 14.74
N GLY A 709 -31.56 3.31 15.07
CA GLY A 709 -31.29 4.47 14.21
C GLY A 709 -30.06 5.21 14.72
N ASP A 710 -29.66 6.28 14.04
CA ASP A 710 -28.49 7.08 14.45
C ASP A 710 -28.67 7.72 15.82
N LEU A 711 -27.56 7.94 16.53
CA LEU A 711 -27.51 8.80 17.70
C LEU A 711 -26.68 10.04 17.33
N ILE A 712 -27.34 11.19 17.23
CA ILE A 712 -26.73 12.47 16.84
C ILE A 712 -26.69 13.36 18.08
N ILE A 713 -25.50 13.79 18.48
CA ILE A 713 -25.27 14.59 19.69
C ILE A 713 -24.83 15.99 19.28
N GLU A 714 -25.78 16.93 19.29
CA GLU A 714 -25.58 18.36 18.98
C GLU A 714 -25.30 19.20 20.23
N SER A 715 -25.63 18.67 21.42
CA SER A 715 -25.42 19.30 22.72
C SER A 715 -24.70 18.34 23.69
N ASP A 716 -24.84 18.53 25.01
CA ASP A 716 -24.17 17.70 26.00
C ASP A 716 -24.96 16.41 26.26
N LEU A 717 -24.35 15.25 26.02
CA LEU A 717 -24.88 13.95 26.43
C LEU A 717 -24.01 13.35 27.53
N VAL A 718 -24.63 13.10 28.69
CA VAL A 718 -24.00 12.43 29.83
C VAL A 718 -24.68 11.09 30.08
N LEU A 719 -23.92 10.00 29.97
CA LEU A 719 -24.35 8.64 30.28
C LEU A 719 -23.71 8.21 31.60
N ILE A 720 -24.55 7.81 32.56
CA ILE A 720 -24.10 7.34 33.89
C ILE A 720 -24.75 5.98 34.15
N ASN A 721 -23.96 4.95 34.46
CA ASN A 721 -24.48 3.60 34.75
C ASN A 721 -25.46 3.07 33.68
N SER A 722 -25.25 3.41 32.41
CA SER A 722 -26.22 3.19 31.32
C SER A 722 -25.63 2.34 30.19
N GLU A 723 -26.50 1.69 29.42
CA GLU A 723 -26.12 0.85 28.29
C GLU A 723 -26.76 1.36 27.00
N ILE A 724 -25.96 1.53 25.94
CA ILE A 724 -26.43 1.74 24.57
C ILE A 724 -26.18 0.44 23.80
N ILE A 725 -27.24 -0.14 23.26
CA ILE A 725 -27.21 -1.41 22.54
C ILE A 725 -27.76 -1.21 21.13
N VAL A 726 -26.97 -1.49 20.12
CA VAL A 726 -27.44 -1.52 18.73
C VAL A 726 -28.06 -2.88 18.43
N ASP A 727 -29.32 -2.88 17.99
CA ASP A 727 -30.04 -4.09 17.60
C ASP A 727 -30.96 -3.78 16.42
N ILE A 728 -30.45 -4.00 15.21
CA ILE A 728 -31.19 -3.70 13.97
C ILE A 728 -30.79 -4.66 12.84
N ASP A 729 -31.77 -5.06 12.02
CA ASP A 729 -31.56 -5.67 10.70
C ASP A 729 -31.72 -4.57 9.63
N SER A 730 -30.61 -3.89 9.30
CA SER A 730 -30.58 -2.83 8.29
C SER A 730 -29.32 -2.93 7.44
N TRP A 731 -29.44 -2.49 6.18
CA TRP A 731 -28.29 -2.33 5.28
C TRP A 731 -27.34 -1.22 5.78
N GLU A 732 -27.89 -0.15 6.34
CA GLU A 732 -27.10 0.96 6.84
C GLU A 732 -26.62 0.74 8.28
N PRO A 733 -25.32 0.93 8.57
CA PRO A 733 -24.83 0.91 9.95
C PRO A 733 -25.41 2.06 10.78
N VAL A 734 -25.56 1.86 12.09
CA VAL A 734 -25.86 2.93 13.08
C VAL A 734 -24.62 3.80 13.31
N LYS A 735 -24.76 5.10 13.09
CA LYS A 735 -23.74 6.10 13.37
C LYS A 735 -24.06 6.75 14.70
N ILE A 736 -23.07 6.77 15.58
CA ILE A 736 -23.11 7.52 16.84
C ILE A 736 -22.14 8.68 16.66
N GLU A 737 -22.68 9.89 16.56
CA GLU A 737 -21.96 11.06 16.10
C GLU A 737 -22.05 12.19 17.13
N VAL A 738 -20.89 12.65 17.60
CA VAL A 738 -20.77 13.86 18.43
C VAL A 738 -20.34 15.00 17.51
N LEU A 739 -21.26 15.93 17.25
CA LEU A 739 -21.05 17.04 16.32
C LEU A 739 -20.25 18.17 16.98
N PRO A 740 -19.65 19.08 16.18
CA PRO A 740 -18.93 20.23 16.72
C PRO A 740 -19.80 21.04 17.69
N GLY A 741 -19.26 21.35 18.88
CA GLY A 741 -19.99 22.02 19.97
C GLY A 741 -20.78 21.09 20.89
N GLY A 742 -21.01 19.83 20.51
CA GLY A 742 -21.57 18.80 21.37
C GLY A 742 -20.53 18.15 22.28
N SER A 743 -20.98 17.42 23.31
CA SER A 743 -20.10 16.64 24.19
C SER A 743 -20.67 15.26 24.49
N LEU A 744 -19.78 14.28 24.60
CA LEU A 744 -20.12 12.94 25.08
C LEU A 744 -19.33 12.66 26.35
N THR A 745 -20.05 12.49 27.45
CA THR A 745 -19.51 12.05 28.75
C THR A 745 -20.07 10.66 29.07
N MET A 746 -19.20 9.66 29.23
CA MET A 746 -19.61 8.31 29.63
C MET A 746 -18.95 7.92 30.95
N ILE A 747 -19.76 7.59 31.95
CA ILE A 747 -19.31 7.17 33.27
C ILE A 747 -19.96 5.83 33.61
N ASN A 748 -19.15 4.80 33.83
CA ASN A 748 -19.60 3.43 34.12
C ASN A 748 -20.69 2.95 33.13
N SER A 749 -20.49 3.21 31.84
CA SER A 749 -21.50 2.97 30.81
C SER A 749 -20.97 2.07 29.68
N VAL A 750 -21.86 1.40 28.97
CA VAL A 750 -21.51 0.41 27.95
C VAL A 750 -22.08 0.80 26.59
N LEU A 751 -21.27 0.62 25.55
CA LEU A 751 -21.67 0.72 24.14
C LEU A 751 -21.41 -0.61 23.44
N SER A 752 -22.45 -1.28 22.94
CA SER A 752 -22.32 -2.60 22.30
C SER A 752 -23.38 -2.86 21.23
N LYS A 753 -23.39 -4.08 20.66
CA LYS A 753 -24.42 -4.53 19.71
C LYS A 753 -24.86 -5.98 19.92
N VAL A 754 -26.13 -6.24 19.55
CA VAL A 754 -26.73 -7.58 19.38
C VAL A 754 -26.76 -7.95 17.90
N ASN A 755 -27.39 -7.11 17.06
CA ASN A 755 -27.46 -7.26 15.60
C ASN A 755 -27.15 -5.94 14.89
N GLY A 756 -26.74 -6.02 13.63
CA GLY A 756 -26.37 -4.87 12.82
C GLY A 756 -24.93 -4.42 13.02
N ASN A 757 -24.60 -3.28 12.44
CA ASN A 757 -23.28 -2.65 12.54
C ASN A 757 -23.41 -1.25 13.09
N TYR A 758 -22.39 -0.79 13.82
CA TYR A 758 -22.33 0.59 14.27
C TYR A 758 -20.89 1.08 14.36
N TYR A 759 -20.70 2.38 14.35
CA TYR A 759 -19.40 3.03 14.58
C TYR A 759 -19.62 4.37 15.28
N VAL A 760 -18.55 4.87 15.92
CA VAL A 760 -18.58 6.12 16.69
C VAL A 760 -17.64 7.13 16.06
N ILE A 761 -18.12 8.36 15.87
CA ILE A 761 -17.30 9.50 15.43
C ILE A 761 -17.49 10.66 16.39
N VAL A 762 -16.38 11.16 16.93
CA VAL A 762 -16.34 12.41 17.70
C VAL A 762 -15.62 13.45 16.85
N HIS A 763 -16.37 14.46 16.36
CA HIS A 763 -15.84 15.44 15.41
C HIS A 763 -14.91 16.47 16.04
N ASP A 764 -14.11 17.12 15.19
CA ASP A 764 -13.34 18.30 15.58
C ASP A 764 -14.28 19.37 16.16
N GLY A 765 -13.83 20.03 17.24
CA GLY A 765 -14.64 20.97 18.01
C GLY A 765 -15.69 20.36 18.95
N ALA A 766 -15.82 19.04 19.03
CA ALA A 766 -16.61 18.36 20.07
C ALA A 766 -15.77 18.08 21.33
N LYS A 767 -16.37 17.50 22.37
CA LYS A 767 -15.67 17.05 23.59
C LYS A 767 -15.97 15.60 23.93
N LEU A 768 -14.96 14.89 24.47
CA LEU A 768 -15.09 13.51 24.91
C LEU A 768 -14.46 13.31 26.30
N TYR A 769 -15.27 12.81 27.23
CA TYR A 769 -14.81 12.29 28.52
C TYR A 769 -15.36 10.89 28.72
N MET A 770 -14.50 9.93 29.05
CA MET A 770 -14.90 8.57 29.38
C MET A 770 -14.21 8.09 30.65
N GLU A 771 -14.99 7.51 31.56
CA GLU A 771 -14.52 6.93 32.81
C GLU A 771 -15.21 5.58 33.06
N SER A 772 -14.41 4.55 33.36
CA SER A 772 -14.92 3.23 33.77
C SER A 772 -15.91 2.59 32.78
N SER A 773 -15.80 2.91 31.48
CA SER A 773 -16.80 2.57 30.45
C SER A 773 -16.27 1.53 29.47
N GLU A 774 -17.17 0.85 28.76
CA GLU A 774 -16.84 -0.23 27.81
C GLU A 774 -17.41 0.06 26.42
N VAL A 775 -16.60 -0.21 25.39
CA VAL A 775 -17.01 -0.19 23.98
C VAL A 775 -16.61 -1.51 23.34
N SER A 776 -17.59 -2.21 22.75
CA SER A 776 -17.31 -3.49 22.09
C SER A 776 -18.05 -3.73 20.79
N LYS A 777 -17.36 -4.34 19.81
CA LYS A 777 -17.90 -4.66 18.48
C LYS A 777 -18.29 -3.44 17.63
N ALA A 778 -17.66 -2.30 17.89
CA ALA A 778 -17.76 -1.11 17.06
C ALA A 778 -16.95 -1.28 15.76
N GLY A 779 -17.40 -0.57 14.72
CA GLY A 779 -16.75 -0.51 13.42
C GLY A 779 -17.20 -1.61 12.44
N LEU A 780 -16.78 -1.43 11.19
CA LEU A 780 -17.01 -2.33 10.07
C LEU A 780 -15.99 -2.05 8.96
N TRP A 781 -15.89 -2.97 7.98
CA TRP A 781 -15.11 -2.74 6.77
C TRP A 781 -15.62 -1.51 6.03
N GLY A 782 -14.69 -0.71 5.52
CA GLY A 782 -14.99 0.50 4.76
C GLY A 782 -13.97 1.61 5.05
N PRO A 783 -14.36 2.88 4.89
CA PRO A 783 -13.48 4.02 5.15
C PRO A 783 -13.02 4.03 6.61
N LEU A 784 -11.86 4.61 6.88
CA LEU A 784 -11.26 4.65 8.21
C LEU A 784 -12.14 5.30 9.28
N ILE A 785 -13.03 6.22 8.91
CA ILE A 785 -14.04 6.79 9.83
C ILE A 785 -15.04 5.75 10.38
N ARG A 786 -15.13 4.57 9.76
CA ARG A 786 -15.98 3.44 10.18
C ARG A 786 -15.17 2.34 10.90
N ALA A 787 -13.90 2.56 11.20
CA ALA A 787 -12.98 1.53 11.70
C ALA A 787 -13.25 1.07 13.15
N GLY A 788 -14.07 1.80 13.90
CA GLY A 788 -14.37 1.52 15.31
C GLY A 788 -14.88 2.77 16.02
N PHE A 789 -14.08 3.24 16.98
CA PHE A 789 -14.30 4.50 17.69
C PHE A 789 -13.27 5.54 17.22
N THR A 790 -13.71 6.47 16.38
CA THR A 790 -12.86 7.49 15.75
C THR A 790 -13.02 8.84 16.42
N ILE A 791 -11.90 9.47 16.76
CA ILE A 791 -11.83 10.74 17.50
C ILE A 791 -11.02 11.74 16.68
N HIS A 792 -11.66 12.85 16.33
CA HIS A 792 -11.04 14.05 15.78
C HIS A 792 -11.03 15.21 16.80
N ALA A 793 -11.75 15.06 17.92
CA ALA A 793 -11.80 16.06 18.98
C ALA A 793 -10.50 16.11 19.77
N ASP A 794 -10.03 17.32 20.02
CA ASP A 794 -8.99 17.59 21.01
C ASP A 794 -9.49 17.36 22.43
N ASP A 795 -8.53 17.30 23.37
CA ASP A 795 -8.79 17.24 24.80
C ASP A 795 -9.57 16.00 25.24
N ALA A 796 -9.47 14.91 24.45
CA ALA A 796 -10.11 13.65 24.77
C ALA A 796 -9.45 13.01 26.01
N VAL A 797 -10.28 12.67 27.00
CA VAL A 797 -9.84 12.05 28.26
C VAL A 797 -10.55 10.72 28.45
N ILE A 798 -9.77 9.64 28.51
CA ILE A 798 -10.30 8.27 28.57
C ILE A 798 -9.57 7.52 29.69
N VAL A 799 -10.31 7.16 30.74
CA VAL A 799 -9.72 6.58 31.96
C VAL A 799 -10.49 5.35 32.41
N ASN A 800 -9.77 4.29 32.82
CA ASN A 800 -10.35 3.05 33.34
C ASN A 800 -11.32 2.34 32.34
N CYS A 801 -11.15 2.53 31.04
CA CYS A 801 -12.10 2.04 30.03
C CYS A 801 -11.65 0.74 29.35
N LYS A 802 -12.57 0.06 28.68
CA LYS A 802 -12.30 -1.15 27.89
C LYS A 802 -12.74 -0.99 26.44
N PHE A 803 -11.87 -1.40 25.51
CA PHE A 803 -12.15 -1.37 24.07
C PHE A 803 -11.79 -2.72 23.44
N HIS A 804 -12.80 -3.48 23.02
CA HIS A 804 -12.54 -4.83 22.53
C HIS A 804 -13.49 -5.37 21.47
N ASP A 805 -13.01 -6.39 20.75
CA ASP A 805 -13.72 -7.04 19.65
C ASP A 805 -14.19 -6.03 18.58
N ASN A 806 -13.55 -4.87 18.48
CA ASN A 806 -13.87 -3.86 17.48
C ASN A 806 -13.26 -4.27 16.13
N TYR A 807 -13.90 -3.83 15.05
CA TYR A 807 -13.57 -4.27 13.71
C TYR A 807 -12.09 -4.03 13.34
N MET A 808 -11.57 -2.84 13.65
CA MET A 808 -10.18 -2.50 13.34
C MET A 808 -9.48 -1.83 14.51
N PHE A 809 -9.99 -0.70 15.01
CA PHE A 809 -9.34 0.03 16.10
C PHE A 809 -10.18 0.00 17.38
N GLY A 810 -9.52 -0.21 18.51
CA GLY A 810 -10.13 0.09 19.81
C GLY A 810 -10.41 1.59 19.92
N LEU A 811 -9.38 2.40 19.68
CA LEU A 811 -9.47 3.85 19.51
C LEU A 811 -8.66 4.32 18.31
N GLN A 812 -9.20 5.27 17.57
CA GLN A 812 -8.49 5.96 16.50
C GLN A 812 -8.45 7.47 16.76
N PHE A 813 -7.25 8.02 16.88
CA PHE A 813 -7.00 9.46 16.92
C PHE A 813 -6.48 9.90 15.56
N TYR A 814 -7.22 10.77 14.88
CA TYR A 814 -6.79 11.35 13.61
C TYR A 814 -6.87 12.87 13.69
N ASN A 815 -5.75 13.54 13.43
CA ASN A 815 -5.64 15.00 13.50
C ASN A 815 -6.00 15.59 14.88
N VAL A 816 -5.64 14.88 15.95
CA VAL A 816 -5.92 15.26 17.35
C VAL A 816 -4.67 15.87 18.00
N ARG A 817 -4.79 17.06 18.58
CA ARG A 817 -3.67 17.80 19.19
C ARG A 817 -3.34 17.32 20.59
N TYR A 818 -4.32 16.94 21.40
CA TYR A 818 -4.12 16.55 22.79
C TYR A 818 -5.06 15.42 23.20
N ALA A 819 -4.54 14.38 23.82
CA ALA A 819 -5.34 13.32 24.42
C ALA A 819 -4.61 12.64 25.58
N PHE A 820 -5.39 12.14 26.55
CA PHE A 820 -4.89 11.41 27.71
C PHE A 820 -5.66 10.10 27.89
N ILE A 821 -4.94 8.98 27.87
CA ILE A 821 -5.49 7.63 28.00
C ILE A 821 -4.83 6.91 29.17
N SER A 822 -5.58 6.52 30.20
CA SER A 822 -4.98 5.85 31.36
C SER A 822 -5.80 4.71 31.96
N ASN A 823 -5.10 3.68 32.43
CA ASN A 823 -5.68 2.51 33.10
C ASN A 823 -6.72 1.76 32.24
N CYS A 824 -6.58 1.81 30.92
CA CYS A 824 -7.51 1.20 29.98
C CYS A 824 -7.04 -0.20 29.53
N GLU A 825 -7.97 -1.01 29.04
CA GLU A 825 -7.73 -2.35 28.51
C GLU A 825 -8.16 -2.43 27.03
N PHE A 826 -7.27 -2.90 26.17
CA PHE A 826 -7.48 -3.02 24.72
C PHE A 826 -7.18 -4.44 24.26
N TYR A 827 -8.19 -5.14 23.71
CA TYR A 827 -8.00 -6.52 23.25
C TYR A 827 -8.91 -6.96 22.11
N ASN A 828 -8.49 -7.99 21.37
CA ASN A 828 -9.20 -8.51 20.19
C ASN A 828 -9.50 -7.44 19.12
N ASN A 829 -8.65 -6.43 18.97
CA ASN A 829 -8.73 -5.45 17.88
C ASN A 829 -7.59 -5.69 16.86
N LYS A 830 -7.65 -5.10 15.66
CA LYS A 830 -6.46 -5.06 14.79
C LYS A 830 -5.37 -4.20 15.42
N ALA A 831 -5.69 -2.96 15.82
CA ALA A 831 -4.84 -2.19 16.71
C ALA A 831 -5.61 -1.76 17.96
N GLY A 832 -4.98 -1.85 19.13
CA GLY A 832 -5.58 -1.33 20.36
C GLY A 832 -5.84 0.17 20.25
N ILE A 833 -4.79 0.94 19.92
CA ILE A 833 -4.89 2.36 19.57
C ILE A 833 -4.18 2.62 18.24
N SER A 834 -4.81 3.38 17.36
CA SER A 834 -4.22 3.95 16.16
C SER A 834 -4.14 5.47 16.27
N ILE A 835 -2.96 6.07 16.07
CA ILE A 835 -2.72 7.51 16.19
C ILE A 835 -2.10 8.02 14.89
N ALA A 836 -2.72 9.01 14.25
CA ALA A 836 -2.18 9.63 13.05
C ALA A 836 -2.36 11.15 13.06
N LEU A 837 -1.32 11.87 12.61
CA LEU A 837 -1.30 13.33 12.58
C LEU A 837 -1.64 13.98 13.92
N ALA A 838 -1.03 13.47 14.98
CA ALA A 838 -1.38 13.89 16.32
C ALA A 838 -0.36 14.87 16.93
N GLY A 839 -0.82 15.68 17.88
CA GLY A 839 0.03 16.54 18.69
C GLY A 839 0.69 15.77 19.84
N MET A 840 0.33 16.09 21.07
CA MET A 840 0.83 15.46 22.29
C MET A 840 -0.18 14.45 22.84
N ILE A 841 0.19 13.18 22.82
CA ILE A 841 -0.64 12.08 23.32
C ILE A 841 0.08 11.38 24.47
N GLU A 842 -0.61 11.23 25.60
CA GLU A 842 -0.10 10.50 26.76
C GLU A 842 -0.92 9.23 27.02
N THR A 843 -0.20 8.11 27.17
CA THR A 843 -0.76 6.80 27.48
C THR A 843 -0.10 6.22 28.73
N VAL A 844 -0.88 5.91 29.77
CA VAL A 844 -0.34 5.59 31.10
C VAL A 844 -1.06 4.40 31.73
N ARG A 845 -0.31 3.36 32.14
CA ARG A 845 -0.84 2.15 32.81
C ARG A 845 -1.91 1.40 32.01
N ASN A 846 -1.79 1.36 30.69
CA ASN A 846 -2.74 0.65 29.83
C ASN A 846 -2.29 -0.80 29.61
N ASN A 847 -3.26 -1.69 29.39
CA ASN A 847 -3.04 -3.09 29.06
C ASN A 847 -3.49 -3.37 27.62
N PHE A 848 -2.57 -3.86 26.79
CA PHE A 848 -2.79 -4.20 25.39
C PHE A 848 -2.50 -5.68 25.17
N HIS A 849 -3.52 -6.48 24.90
CA HIS A 849 -3.33 -7.91 24.66
C HIS A 849 -4.23 -8.48 23.58
N ASP A 850 -3.78 -9.56 22.94
CA ASP A 850 -4.56 -10.27 21.91
C ASP A 850 -5.02 -9.37 20.73
N ASN A 851 -4.35 -8.23 20.50
CA ASN A 851 -4.55 -7.41 19.30
C ASN A 851 -3.55 -7.84 18.21
N ASN A 852 -3.69 -7.39 16.97
CA ASN A 852 -2.58 -7.56 16.01
C ASN A 852 -1.38 -6.66 16.36
N ILE A 853 -1.66 -5.40 16.71
CA ILE A 853 -0.71 -4.41 17.24
C ILE A 853 -1.30 -3.79 18.52
N GLY A 854 -0.48 -3.54 19.54
CA GLY A 854 -0.92 -2.77 20.71
C GLY A 854 -1.19 -1.30 20.38
N ILE A 855 -0.14 -0.56 20.00
CA ILE A 855 -0.26 0.82 19.48
C ILE A 855 0.41 0.92 18.11
N TYR A 856 -0.34 1.43 17.13
CA TYR A 856 0.18 1.93 15.88
C TYR A 856 0.12 3.46 15.90
N ALA A 857 1.25 4.14 15.66
CA ALA A 857 1.28 5.59 15.64
C ALA A 857 2.15 6.11 14.50
N THR A 858 1.68 7.16 13.83
CA THR A 858 2.42 7.82 12.77
C THR A 858 2.25 9.33 12.78
N ASP A 859 3.33 10.05 12.47
CA ASP A 859 3.32 11.51 12.32
C ASP A 859 2.78 12.20 13.60
N VAL A 860 3.35 11.80 14.75
CA VAL A 860 2.96 12.30 16.08
C VAL A 860 4.03 13.25 16.61
N LYS A 861 3.62 14.41 17.15
CA LYS A 861 4.57 15.38 17.70
C LYS A 861 5.24 14.87 18.98
N LYS A 862 4.45 14.33 19.91
CA LYS A 862 4.97 13.74 21.15
C LYS A 862 4.06 12.60 21.57
N LEU A 863 4.62 11.40 21.70
CA LEU A 863 3.94 10.23 22.20
C LEU A 863 4.68 9.71 23.43
N ARG A 864 3.99 9.72 24.57
CA ARG A 864 4.51 9.20 25.83
C ARG A 864 3.74 7.95 26.25
N ILE A 865 4.47 6.88 26.53
CA ILE A 865 3.95 5.58 26.93
C ILE A 865 4.60 5.21 28.27
N MET A 866 3.80 5.06 29.31
CA MET A 866 4.29 4.83 30.68
C MET A 866 3.58 3.67 31.35
N ASP A 867 4.33 2.88 32.12
CA ASP A 867 3.84 1.86 33.03
C ASP A 867 2.85 0.85 32.39
N SER A 868 2.94 0.66 31.07
CA SER A 868 1.96 -0.08 30.29
C SER A 868 2.42 -1.52 30.03
N VAL A 869 1.48 -2.39 29.70
CA VAL A 869 1.74 -3.81 29.39
C VAL A 869 1.23 -4.13 27.99
N PHE A 870 2.09 -4.73 27.19
CA PHE A 870 1.81 -5.23 25.85
C PHE A 870 2.09 -6.74 25.85
N ALA A 871 1.05 -7.56 25.91
CA ALA A 871 1.18 -9.01 26.08
C ALA A 871 0.42 -9.76 24.99
N SER A 872 1.05 -10.77 24.36
CA SER A 872 0.36 -11.67 23.41
C SER A 872 -0.29 -10.97 22.20
N ASN A 873 0.13 -9.75 21.84
CA ASN A 873 -0.29 -9.15 20.58
C ASN A 873 0.32 -9.97 19.42
N LYS A 874 -0.42 -10.21 18.33
CA LYS A 874 -0.05 -11.16 17.28
C LYS A 874 1.29 -10.82 16.63
N TYR A 875 1.45 -9.58 16.16
CA TYR A 875 2.61 -9.20 15.35
C TYR A 875 3.56 -8.27 16.08
N LEU A 876 3.06 -7.12 16.57
CA LEU A 876 3.88 -6.13 17.27
C LEU A 876 3.27 -5.68 18.59
N GLY A 877 4.12 -5.35 19.56
CA GLY A 877 3.66 -4.58 20.72
C GLY A 877 3.39 -3.13 20.32
N LEU A 878 4.40 -2.51 19.74
CA LEU A 878 4.41 -1.09 19.34
C LEU A 878 4.96 -0.95 17.92
N ALA A 879 4.26 -0.20 17.07
CA ALA A 879 4.69 0.15 15.72
C ALA A 879 4.57 1.68 15.54
N ILE A 880 5.69 2.38 15.66
CA ILE A 880 5.72 3.85 15.73
C ILE A 880 6.56 4.40 14.59
N GLU A 881 5.99 5.30 13.80
CA GLU A 881 6.66 5.89 12.64
C GLU A 881 6.61 7.41 12.69
N ARG A 882 7.65 8.09 12.19
CA ARG A 882 7.67 9.56 12.01
C ARG A 882 7.24 10.33 13.24
N THR A 883 7.62 9.85 14.43
CA THR A 883 7.26 10.46 15.70
C THR A 883 8.39 11.36 16.16
N ASN A 884 8.06 12.63 16.30
CA ASN A 884 9.03 13.67 16.65
C ASN A 884 9.64 13.45 18.04
N ASN A 885 8.87 12.93 18.98
CA ASN A 885 9.34 12.56 20.30
C ASN A 885 8.59 11.31 20.80
N LEU A 886 9.26 10.16 20.80
CA LEU A 886 8.74 8.93 21.36
C LEU A 886 9.44 8.63 22.70
N GLU A 887 8.65 8.61 23.77
CA GLU A 887 9.11 8.28 25.11
C GLU A 887 8.40 7.04 25.65
N ILE A 888 9.15 6.00 25.98
CA ILE A 888 8.64 4.75 26.57
C ILE A 888 9.33 4.52 27.92
N TYR A 889 8.54 4.49 28.99
CA TYR A 889 9.03 4.30 30.36
C TYR A 889 8.35 3.12 31.05
N SER A 890 9.14 2.34 31.80
CA SER A 890 8.64 1.31 32.73
C SER A 890 7.62 0.35 32.10
N THR A 891 7.75 0.08 30.81
CA THR A 891 6.75 -0.63 30.02
C THR A 891 7.20 -2.07 29.80
N THR A 892 6.25 -3.02 29.84
CA THR A 892 6.52 -4.43 29.57
C THR A 892 5.96 -4.81 28.20
N VAL A 893 6.80 -5.36 27.33
CA VAL A 893 6.39 -5.90 26.03
C VAL A 893 6.80 -7.36 25.92
N THR A 894 5.84 -8.25 25.70
CA THR A 894 6.11 -9.69 25.68
C THR A 894 5.19 -10.51 24.79
N GLY A 895 5.77 -11.41 23.99
CA GLY A 895 5.02 -12.38 23.19
C GLY A 895 4.66 -12.00 21.75
N PRO A 896 4.82 -10.76 21.24
CA PRO A 896 4.73 -10.49 19.80
C PRO A 896 5.56 -11.43 18.92
N SER A 897 4.95 -11.97 17.87
CA SER A 897 5.63 -12.91 16.96
C SER A 897 6.70 -12.26 16.08
N LYS A 898 6.69 -10.92 15.94
CA LYS A 898 7.66 -10.18 15.11
C LYS A 898 8.52 -9.22 15.92
N CYS A 899 7.96 -8.12 16.41
CA CYS A 899 8.77 -7.12 17.11
C CYS A 899 8.09 -6.63 18.38
N GLY A 900 8.84 -6.50 19.48
CA GLY A 900 8.34 -5.87 20.68
C GLY A 900 8.07 -4.38 20.43
N VAL A 901 9.13 -3.63 20.14
CA VAL A 901 9.08 -2.19 19.86
C VAL A 901 9.72 -1.91 18.52
N TYR A 902 8.92 -1.51 17.53
CA TYR A 902 9.40 -1.00 16.26
C TYR A 902 9.21 0.52 16.20
N ALA A 903 10.29 1.24 15.92
CA ALA A 903 10.29 2.68 15.75
C ALA A 903 11.06 3.10 14.49
N ARG A 904 10.43 3.87 13.59
CA ARG A 904 11.06 4.35 12.35
C ARG A 904 11.00 5.87 12.22
N ALA A 905 12.05 6.49 11.69
CA ALA A 905 12.09 7.93 11.42
C ALA A 905 11.67 8.79 12.63
N SER A 906 12.08 8.40 13.83
CA SER A 906 11.61 8.98 15.09
C SER A 906 12.78 9.36 16.01
N CYS A 907 12.60 10.35 16.89
CA CYS A 907 13.52 10.55 18.02
C CYS A 907 13.02 9.71 19.19
N ILE A 908 13.84 8.76 19.65
CA ILE A 908 13.37 7.66 20.48
C ILE A 908 14.10 7.66 21.83
N LYS A 909 13.32 7.48 22.90
CA LYS A 909 13.82 7.19 24.25
C LYS A 909 13.04 6.03 24.86
N ILE A 910 13.75 4.98 25.25
CA ILE A 910 13.19 3.80 25.93
C ILE A 910 13.97 3.57 27.21
N HIS A 911 13.28 3.63 28.35
CA HIS A 911 13.90 3.50 29.66
C HIS A 911 13.14 2.56 30.60
N GLY A 912 13.90 1.82 31.42
CA GLY A 912 13.38 1.02 32.52
C GLY A 912 12.39 -0.08 32.10
N SER A 913 12.36 -0.41 30.80
CA SER A 913 11.35 -1.26 30.19
C SER A 913 11.83 -2.71 30.09
N THR A 914 10.88 -3.66 30.08
CA THR A 914 11.17 -5.08 29.89
C THR A 914 10.61 -5.54 28.55
N VAL A 915 11.48 -5.94 27.63
CA VAL A 915 11.11 -6.40 26.29
C VAL A 915 11.58 -7.83 26.10
N LYS A 916 10.66 -8.79 26.02
CA LYS A 916 11.04 -10.21 26.04
C LYS A 916 10.19 -11.16 25.22
N SER A 917 10.78 -12.29 24.82
CA SER A 917 10.06 -13.38 24.15
C SER A 917 9.41 -12.95 22.82
N ASN A 918 10.14 -12.17 22.02
CA ASN A 918 9.75 -11.75 20.67
C ASN A 918 10.72 -12.32 19.62
N GLU A 919 10.43 -12.14 18.32
CA GLU A 919 11.46 -12.40 17.30
C GLU A 919 12.57 -11.34 17.37
N VAL A 920 12.19 -10.06 17.35
CA VAL A 920 13.06 -8.90 17.66
C VAL A 920 12.54 -8.14 18.87
N GLY A 921 13.42 -7.77 19.80
CA GLY A 921 13.04 -7.01 20.99
C GLY A 921 12.71 -5.54 20.64
N ILE A 922 13.76 -4.74 20.44
CA ILE A 922 13.67 -3.32 20.10
C ILE A 922 14.32 -3.14 18.73
N PHE A 923 13.57 -2.61 17.76
CA PHE A 923 14.06 -2.28 16.43
C PHE A 923 13.86 -0.79 16.13
N VAL A 924 14.98 -0.08 15.94
CA VAL A 924 14.99 1.32 15.53
C VAL A 924 15.55 1.41 14.11
N ASP A 925 14.78 2.01 13.21
CA ASP A 925 15.06 2.04 11.77
C ASP A 925 15.05 3.48 11.24
N GLY A 926 16.12 3.92 10.60
CA GLY A 926 16.16 5.20 9.90
C GLY A 926 15.85 6.39 10.80
N SER A 927 16.51 6.52 11.95
CA SER A 927 16.15 7.49 13.00
C SER A 927 17.35 8.36 13.41
N PRO A 928 17.16 9.66 13.69
CA PRO A 928 18.26 10.55 14.05
C PRO A 928 18.76 10.38 15.50
N LEU A 929 17.93 9.84 16.39
CA LEU A 929 18.26 9.69 17.81
C LEU A 929 17.61 8.44 18.38
N ALA A 930 18.41 7.59 19.01
CA ALA A 930 17.93 6.38 19.68
C ALA A 930 18.60 6.23 21.06
N ILE A 931 17.84 6.45 22.13
CA ILE A 931 18.32 6.41 23.52
C ILE A 931 17.68 5.23 24.25
N ILE A 932 18.48 4.20 24.57
CA ILE A 932 18.03 2.94 25.18
C ILE A 932 18.73 2.77 26.54
N LEU A 933 18.01 3.03 27.63
CA LEU A 933 18.56 3.15 28.97
C LEU A 933 17.95 2.15 29.97
N SER A 934 18.79 1.41 30.70
CA SER A 934 18.33 0.61 31.86
C SER A 934 17.20 -0.38 31.59
N ASN A 935 17.14 -0.93 30.38
CA ASN A 935 16.11 -1.89 29.96
C ASN A 935 16.56 -3.34 30.20
N LYS A 936 15.56 -4.23 30.30
CA LYS A 936 15.75 -5.69 30.29
C LYS A 936 15.27 -6.24 28.96
N VAL A 937 16.20 -6.63 28.09
CA VAL A 937 15.90 -7.14 26.75
C VAL A 937 16.32 -8.60 26.67
N GLN A 938 15.36 -9.52 26.72
CA GLN A 938 15.68 -10.93 26.93
C GLN A 938 14.84 -11.93 26.17
N ASP A 939 15.39 -13.13 25.96
CA ASP A 939 14.66 -14.27 25.38
C ASP A 939 14.09 -13.99 23.97
N ASN A 940 14.71 -13.10 23.18
CA ASN A 940 14.26 -12.80 21.81
C ASN A 940 14.97 -13.70 20.78
N THR A 941 14.22 -14.33 19.88
CA THR A 941 14.73 -15.44 19.06
C THR A 941 15.69 -15.02 17.95
N LYS A 942 15.67 -13.75 17.50
CA LYS A 942 16.59 -13.23 16.48
C LYS A 942 17.49 -12.13 17.03
N CYS A 943 16.93 -11.03 17.52
CA CYS A 943 17.73 -9.89 17.99
C CYS A 943 17.12 -9.24 19.23
N GLY A 944 17.95 -8.85 20.20
CA GLY A 944 17.56 -8.07 21.36
C GLY A 944 17.31 -6.62 20.98
N ILE A 945 18.39 -5.88 20.70
CA ILE A 945 18.35 -4.47 20.27
C ILE A 945 18.94 -4.37 18.87
N TYR A 946 18.16 -3.84 17.92
CA TYR A 946 18.53 -3.68 16.54
C TYR A 946 18.46 -2.19 16.16
N LEU A 947 19.60 -1.60 15.83
CA LEU A 947 19.70 -0.23 15.33
C LEU A 947 20.11 -0.28 13.84
N ASN A 948 19.24 0.22 12.96
CA ASN A 948 19.49 0.33 11.54
C ASN A 948 19.37 1.80 11.12
N LYS A 949 20.35 2.30 10.35
CA LYS A 949 20.34 3.67 9.80
C LYS A 949 20.10 4.75 10.87
N ILE A 950 20.95 4.78 11.88
CA ILE A 950 21.03 5.90 12.83
C ILE A 950 21.86 7.01 12.18
N VAL A 951 21.19 7.96 11.54
CA VAL A 951 21.82 8.94 10.63
C VAL A 951 21.19 10.33 10.74
N SER A 952 21.98 11.35 10.37
CA SER A 952 21.58 12.76 10.34
C SER A 952 20.26 13.05 9.64
N LEU A 953 19.45 13.94 10.24
CA LEU A 953 18.26 14.53 9.62
C LEU A 953 18.56 15.21 8.28
N GLY A 954 19.78 15.73 8.08
CA GLY A 954 20.20 16.35 6.82
C GLY A 954 20.45 15.35 5.68
N ASN A 955 20.63 14.07 6.01
CA ASN A 955 20.79 12.97 5.04
C ASN A 955 19.45 12.27 4.73
N PHE A 956 18.35 12.71 5.36
CA PHE A 956 17.02 12.20 5.10
C PHE A 956 16.29 13.08 4.07
N PRO A 957 15.67 12.50 3.02
CA PRO A 957 14.81 13.22 2.10
C PRO A 957 13.46 13.50 2.78
N TRP A 958 13.41 14.52 3.65
CA TRP A 958 12.14 15.08 4.10
C TRP A 958 11.58 15.99 3.00
N ASP A 959 11.04 15.38 1.94
CA ASP A 959 10.57 16.06 0.71
C ASP A 959 9.50 17.16 0.95
N TRP A 960 8.89 17.21 2.14
CA TRP A 960 7.79 18.09 2.45
C TRP A 960 8.21 19.49 2.95
N CYS A 961 9.48 19.71 3.30
CA CYS A 961 9.90 20.98 3.90
C CYS A 961 10.85 21.83 3.07
N ASN A 962 11.41 21.32 1.96
CA ASN A 962 12.40 22.06 1.15
C ASN A 962 13.51 22.72 2.02
N MET A 963 13.83 22.11 3.16
CA MET A 963 14.80 22.64 4.13
C MET A 963 15.99 21.71 4.19
N LYS A 964 17.05 22.06 3.44
CA LYS A 964 18.37 21.45 3.58
C LYS A 964 18.94 21.86 4.94
N LEU A 965 18.85 20.97 5.92
CA LEU A 965 19.52 21.15 7.21
C LEU A 965 21.00 20.75 7.05
N PRO A 966 21.97 21.48 7.63
CA PRO A 966 23.33 20.99 7.72
C PRO A 966 23.35 19.64 8.47
N SER A 967 24.26 18.73 8.13
CA SER A 967 24.38 17.44 8.84
C SER A 967 24.59 17.69 10.34
N LEU A 968 23.55 17.48 11.14
CA LEU A 968 23.60 17.52 12.59
C LEU A 968 24.03 16.14 13.10
N LEU A 969 24.97 16.10 14.05
CA LEU A 969 25.44 14.86 14.66
C LEU A 969 24.26 14.05 15.20
N CYS A 970 24.13 12.79 14.77
CA CYS A 970 23.14 11.83 15.27
C CYS A 970 23.78 10.83 16.22
N GLU A 971 22.97 10.27 17.13
CA GLU A 971 23.49 9.42 18.20
C GLU A 971 22.59 8.22 18.51
N GLY A 972 23.22 7.08 18.70
CA GLY A 972 22.60 5.88 19.27
C GLY A 972 23.25 5.56 20.62
N PHE A 973 22.47 5.56 21.70
CA PHE A 973 22.92 5.22 23.05
C PHE A 973 22.29 3.94 23.55
N ILE A 974 23.13 3.00 23.98
CA ILE A 974 22.72 1.78 24.67
C ILE A 974 23.49 1.75 25.99
N ILE A 975 22.83 2.09 27.10
CA ILE A 975 23.47 2.29 28.41
C ILE A 975 22.70 1.62 29.55
N GLY A 976 23.39 0.90 30.43
CA GLY A 976 22.80 0.37 31.66
C GLY A 976 21.86 -0.82 31.44
N ASN A 977 21.81 -1.41 30.26
CA ASN A 977 20.84 -2.46 29.91
C ASN A 977 21.31 -3.86 30.32
N GLU A 978 20.34 -4.73 30.60
CA GLU A 978 20.51 -6.17 30.76
C GLU A 978 19.98 -6.88 29.50
N ILE A 979 20.89 -7.42 28.69
CA ILE A 979 20.61 -7.95 27.35
C ILE A 979 20.98 -9.44 27.34
N THR A 980 19.98 -10.31 27.51
CA THR A 980 20.23 -11.72 27.84
C THR A 980 19.44 -12.74 27.04
N ARG A 981 20.05 -13.88 26.70
CA ARG A 981 19.36 -15.01 26.02
C ARG A 981 18.68 -14.64 24.70
N ASN A 982 19.29 -13.76 23.91
CA ASN A 982 18.84 -13.42 22.56
C ASN A 982 19.65 -14.17 21.49
N GLY A 983 19.16 -14.18 20.24
CA GLY A 983 19.97 -14.57 19.08
C GLY A 983 21.22 -13.68 18.98
N VAL A 984 21.04 -12.44 18.51
CA VAL A 984 22.03 -11.37 18.65
C VAL A 984 21.59 -10.46 19.81
N GLY A 985 22.48 -10.16 20.75
CA GLY A 985 22.19 -9.25 21.86
C GLY A 985 21.94 -7.82 21.35
N ILE A 986 22.94 -7.26 20.67
CA ILE A 986 22.87 -5.96 20.00
C ILE A 986 23.33 -6.09 18.54
N GLN A 987 22.52 -5.63 17.60
CA GLN A 987 22.86 -5.51 16.19
C GLN A 987 22.80 -4.04 15.78
N VAL A 988 23.90 -3.51 15.25
CA VAL A 988 23.95 -2.18 14.66
C VAL A 988 24.45 -2.32 13.24
N GLU A 989 23.68 -1.89 12.26
CA GLU A 989 24.09 -2.03 10.86
C GLU A 989 23.60 -0.89 9.96
N ASN A 990 24.30 -0.67 8.86
CA ASN A 990 23.83 0.14 7.75
C ASN A 990 24.49 -0.35 6.45
N LYS A 991 23.87 -1.32 5.78
CA LYS A 991 24.41 -1.92 4.54
C LYS A 991 24.05 -1.16 3.26
N GLU A 992 23.60 0.08 3.40
CA GLU A 992 23.17 0.90 2.28
C GLU A 992 24.15 2.07 2.05
N TYR A 993 23.68 3.32 1.95
CA TYR A 993 24.45 4.45 1.42
C TYR A 993 25.35 5.17 2.44
N TYR A 994 25.07 5.10 3.74
CA TYR A 994 25.75 5.90 4.77
C TYR A 994 26.30 5.04 5.91
N THR A 995 27.30 5.53 6.63
CA THR A 995 27.75 4.94 7.89
C THR A 995 26.80 5.38 9.02
N ASN A 996 26.45 4.50 9.97
CA ASN A 996 25.77 4.97 11.19
C ASN A 996 26.68 5.94 11.96
N GLU A 997 26.11 7.08 12.38
CA GLU A 997 26.86 8.14 13.04
C GLU A 997 26.81 7.97 14.57
N PHE A 998 27.97 8.09 15.23
CA PHE A 998 28.16 8.16 16.70
C PHE A 998 27.31 7.21 17.56
N ILE A 999 27.54 5.91 17.43
CA ILE A 999 26.95 4.88 18.27
C ILE A 999 27.78 4.69 19.54
N ARG A 1000 27.16 4.73 20.72
CA ARG A 1000 27.81 4.46 22.01
C ARG A 1000 27.11 3.33 22.75
N ILE A 1001 27.88 2.31 23.08
CA ILE A 1001 27.41 1.13 23.80
C ILE A 1001 28.28 0.99 25.04
N HIS A 1002 27.74 1.27 26.22
CA HIS A 1002 28.54 1.16 27.44
C HIS A 1002 27.74 0.83 28.69
N ASN A 1003 28.42 0.31 29.70
CA ASN A 1003 27.83 -0.07 30.98
C ASN A 1003 26.63 -1.02 30.81
N ASN A 1004 26.67 -1.96 29.86
CA ASN A 1004 25.61 -2.98 29.70
C ASN A 1004 26.09 -4.35 30.20
N THR A 1005 25.15 -5.20 30.60
CA THR A 1005 25.40 -6.64 30.74
C THR A 1005 24.85 -7.34 29.50
N ILE A 1006 25.74 -7.92 28.70
CA ILE A 1006 25.43 -8.64 27.47
C ILE A 1006 25.80 -10.10 27.71
N SER A 1007 24.81 -10.95 27.98
CA SER A 1007 25.10 -12.31 28.44
C SER A 1007 24.19 -13.40 27.91
N GLU A 1008 24.70 -14.63 27.81
CA GLU A 1008 23.92 -15.80 27.37
C GLU A 1008 23.26 -15.65 25.97
N ASN A 1009 23.75 -14.76 25.11
CA ASN A 1009 23.26 -14.61 23.73
C ASN A 1009 24.03 -15.56 22.79
N GLN A 1010 23.46 -15.92 21.64
CA GLN A 1010 24.22 -16.66 20.61
C GLN A 1010 25.36 -15.78 20.07
N VAL A 1011 25.09 -14.50 19.84
CA VAL A 1011 26.09 -13.48 19.54
C VAL A 1011 25.84 -12.28 20.44
N GLY A 1012 26.85 -11.81 21.18
CA GLY A 1012 26.69 -10.66 22.08
C GLY A 1012 26.44 -9.35 21.32
N LEU A 1013 27.30 -9.02 20.37
CA LEU A 1013 27.26 -7.76 19.61
C LEU A 1013 27.66 -7.99 18.14
N THR A 1014 26.98 -7.32 17.21
CA THR A 1014 27.37 -7.19 15.80
C THR A 1014 27.32 -5.70 15.39
N ILE A 1015 28.35 -5.23 14.69
CA ILE A 1015 28.47 -3.85 14.21
C ILE A 1015 28.83 -3.88 12.72
N SER A 1016 28.02 -3.30 11.84
CA SER A 1016 28.37 -3.11 10.43
C SER A 1016 28.24 -1.65 10.01
N ASN A 1017 29.19 -1.18 9.19
CA ASN A 1017 29.29 0.17 8.65
C ASN A 1017 28.87 1.28 9.65
N SER A 1018 29.52 1.30 10.83
CA SER A 1018 29.14 2.22 11.91
C SER A 1018 30.35 2.87 12.57
N VAL A 1019 30.23 4.17 12.91
CA VAL A 1019 31.13 4.84 13.86
C VAL A 1019 30.65 4.49 15.27
N ALA A 1020 31.39 3.62 15.97
CA ALA A 1020 30.94 3.09 17.25
C ALA A 1020 32.02 3.14 18.33
N LYS A 1021 31.59 3.44 19.57
CA LYS A 1021 32.42 3.38 20.77
C LYS A 1021 31.80 2.40 21.75
N ILE A 1022 32.50 1.32 22.04
CA ILE A 1022 32.03 0.20 22.85
C ILE A 1022 32.96 0.05 24.05
N TYR A 1023 32.51 0.37 25.25
CA TYR A 1023 33.39 0.37 26.43
C TYR A 1023 32.62 0.08 27.71
N ALA A 1024 33.29 -0.39 28.76
CA ALA A 1024 32.69 -0.70 30.06
C ALA A 1024 31.47 -1.64 30.01
N ASN A 1025 31.35 -2.49 28.99
CA ASN A 1025 30.33 -3.53 28.93
C ASN A 1025 30.84 -4.83 29.56
N ASN A 1026 29.90 -5.68 29.98
CA ASN A 1026 30.16 -7.03 30.44
C ASN A 1026 29.69 -8.04 29.39
N PHE A 1027 30.62 -8.69 28.71
CA PHE A 1027 30.35 -9.82 27.83
C PHE A 1027 30.54 -11.12 28.63
N ILE A 1028 29.45 -11.85 28.89
CA ILE A 1028 29.45 -13.00 29.80
C ILE A 1028 28.69 -14.18 29.17
N ASN A 1029 29.31 -15.35 29.04
CA ASN A 1029 28.69 -16.61 28.60
C ASN A 1029 27.89 -16.48 27.29
N ASN A 1030 28.31 -15.62 26.36
CA ASN A 1030 27.73 -15.63 25.00
C ASN A 1030 28.42 -16.73 24.19
N ASP A 1031 27.73 -17.40 23.26
CA ASP A 1031 28.37 -18.42 22.41
C ASP A 1031 29.50 -17.80 21.57
N ALA A 1032 29.26 -16.58 21.08
CA ALA A 1032 30.28 -15.65 20.59
C ALA A 1032 30.06 -14.27 21.22
N HIS A 1033 31.10 -13.66 21.80
CA HIS A 1033 30.98 -12.31 22.37
C HIS A 1033 30.70 -11.24 21.31
N VAL A 1034 31.37 -11.32 20.17
CA VAL A 1034 31.21 -10.40 19.03
C VAL A 1034 31.15 -11.19 17.73
N GLY A 1035 30.20 -10.81 16.86
CA GLY A 1035 30.01 -11.35 15.52
C GLY A 1035 30.77 -10.54 14.47
N GLU A 1036 30.07 -10.11 13.42
CA GLU A 1036 30.64 -9.27 12.37
C GLU A 1036 30.96 -7.86 12.89
N VAL A 1037 32.12 -7.34 12.50
CA VAL A 1037 32.57 -5.97 12.80
C VAL A 1037 33.09 -5.32 11.52
N GLU A 1038 32.47 -4.21 11.13
CA GLU A 1038 32.84 -3.42 9.96
C GLU A 1038 32.69 -1.92 10.25
N GLY A 1039 33.66 -1.13 9.77
CA GLY A 1039 33.68 0.32 9.93
C GLY A 1039 34.51 0.79 11.14
N PRO A 1040 34.49 2.10 11.44
CA PRO A 1040 35.28 2.70 12.52
C PRO A 1040 34.66 2.44 13.91
N ALA A 1041 34.74 1.19 14.36
CA ALA A 1041 34.33 0.76 15.70
C ALA A 1041 35.54 0.59 16.63
N GLU A 1042 35.48 1.19 17.83
CA GLU A 1042 36.49 1.05 18.88
C GLU A 1042 35.90 0.36 20.10
N PHE A 1043 36.59 -0.68 20.58
CA PHE A 1043 36.22 -1.46 21.78
C PHE A 1043 36.82 -0.90 23.07
N TYR A 1044 37.10 0.39 23.09
CA TYR A 1044 37.47 1.16 24.25
C TYR A 1044 37.09 2.62 24.00
N TYR A 1045 37.21 3.46 25.02
CA TYR A 1045 37.06 4.90 24.85
C TYR A 1045 38.12 5.68 25.60
N ASP A 1046 38.78 6.60 24.89
CA ASP A 1046 39.71 7.58 25.43
C ASP A 1046 38.97 8.88 25.76
N PHE A 1047 38.81 9.19 27.05
CA PHE A 1047 38.26 10.47 27.47
C PHE A 1047 39.32 11.55 27.29
N ILE A 1048 39.26 12.33 26.22
CA ILE A 1048 40.27 13.36 25.90
C ILE A 1048 39.75 14.74 26.30
N LEU A 1049 40.59 15.55 26.96
CA LEU A 1049 40.28 16.96 27.16
C LEU A 1049 40.39 17.72 25.82
N ALA A 1050 39.25 18.07 25.23
CA ALA A 1050 39.17 18.85 24.00
C ALA A 1050 39.95 20.18 24.14
N GLY A 1051 40.89 20.43 23.22
CA GLY A 1051 41.76 21.60 23.21
C GLY A 1051 43.19 21.37 23.72
N MET A 1052 43.44 20.33 24.53
CA MET A 1052 44.79 19.98 25.00
C MET A 1052 45.33 18.65 24.46
N ARG A 1053 44.46 17.79 23.87
CA ARG A 1053 44.82 16.43 23.41
C ARG A 1053 45.46 15.57 24.51
N ILE A 1054 44.99 15.72 25.74
CA ILE A 1054 45.43 14.92 26.90
C ILE A 1054 44.33 13.92 27.23
N ALA A 1055 44.64 12.62 27.18
CA ALA A 1055 43.75 11.57 27.67
C ALA A 1055 43.64 11.64 29.21
N LEU A 1056 42.42 11.82 29.72
CA LEU A 1056 42.08 11.86 31.14
C LEU A 1056 41.96 10.45 31.73
N LYS A 1057 41.32 9.54 31.00
CA LYS A 1057 41.09 8.15 31.38
C LYS A 1057 40.76 7.33 30.12
N THR A 1058 41.21 6.08 30.09
CA THR A 1058 40.85 5.12 29.04
C THR A 1058 40.19 3.90 29.67
N ILE A 1059 39.11 3.40 29.07
CA ILE A 1059 38.34 2.26 29.61
C ILE A 1059 37.96 1.32 28.45
N GLY A 1060 38.26 0.02 28.57
CA GLY A 1060 37.79 -1.05 27.67
C GLY A 1060 36.62 -1.84 28.26
N ASN A 1061 36.41 -3.08 27.83
CA ASN A 1061 35.28 -3.93 28.21
C ASN A 1061 35.72 -5.13 29.07
N TYR A 1062 34.78 -5.74 29.78
CA TYR A 1062 34.99 -7.01 30.46
C TYR A 1062 34.55 -8.17 29.55
N TRP A 1063 35.44 -9.15 29.43
CA TRP A 1063 35.24 -10.39 28.66
C TRP A 1063 35.49 -11.56 29.62
N ASP A 1064 34.55 -12.49 29.74
CA ASP A 1064 34.67 -13.57 30.74
C ASP A 1064 35.64 -14.69 30.33
N ASP A 1065 36.07 -14.71 29.07
CA ASP A 1065 37.11 -15.58 28.52
C ASP A 1065 38.52 -14.92 28.48
N TYR A 1066 38.64 -13.64 28.88
CA TYR A 1066 39.92 -12.93 28.89
C TYR A 1066 40.83 -13.39 30.03
N THR A 1067 42.05 -13.81 29.68
CA THR A 1067 43.13 -14.11 30.64
C THR A 1067 44.14 -12.96 30.71
N ILE A 1068 44.51 -12.54 31.93
CA ILE A 1068 45.42 -11.42 32.20
C ILE A 1068 46.75 -11.56 31.44
N GLY A 1069 47.11 -10.58 30.60
CA GLY A 1069 48.45 -10.51 30.01
C GLY A 1069 48.67 -9.58 28.81
N GLU A 1070 47.67 -9.35 27.95
CA GLU A 1070 47.77 -8.59 26.68
C GLU A 1070 46.45 -7.86 26.29
N THR A 1071 46.35 -7.36 25.06
CA THR A 1071 45.11 -6.86 24.42
C THR A 1071 44.13 -8.02 24.20
N TYR A 1072 42.82 -7.75 24.12
CA TYR A 1072 41.81 -8.76 23.82
C TYR A 1072 41.43 -8.67 22.33
N GLN A 1073 41.60 -9.78 21.59
CA GLN A 1073 41.22 -9.83 20.19
C GLN A 1073 39.71 -9.95 20.07
N VAL A 1074 39.05 -8.92 19.53
CA VAL A 1074 37.59 -8.90 19.39
C VAL A 1074 37.15 -9.57 18.10
N ALA A 1075 37.69 -9.12 16.97
CA ALA A 1075 37.47 -9.66 15.63
C ALA A 1075 38.73 -9.39 14.77
N PRO A 1076 38.91 -10.01 13.59
CA PRO A 1076 40.08 -9.72 12.75
C PRO A 1076 40.23 -8.21 12.47
N GLY A 1077 41.33 -7.60 12.94
CA GLY A 1077 41.59 -6.16 12.80
C GLY A 1077 40.99 -5.27 13.90
N TYR A 1078 40.25 -5.84 14.85
CA TYR A 1078 39.63 -5.13 15.97
C TYR A 1078 40.08 -5.72 17.31
N GLU A 1079 40.63 -4.88 18.18
CA GLU A 1079 41.13 -5.26 19.50
C GLU A 1079 40.56 -4.33 20.57
N ASP A 1080 40.29 -4.88 21.74
CA ASP A 1080 40.16 -4.11 22.97
C ASP A 1080 41.55 -4.01 23.60
N MET A 1081 42.13 -2.80 23.53
CA MET A 1081 43.46 -2.52 24.04
C MET A 1081 43.50 -2.42 25.57
N TYR A 1082 42.34 -2.30 26.23
CA TYR A 1082 42.21 -2.01 27.65
C TYR A 1082 41.17 -2.90 28.35
N PRO A 1083 41.24 -4.24 28.19
CA PRO A 1083 40.25 -5.15 28.74
C PRO A 1083 40.23 -5.08 30.27
N LEU A 1084 39.04 -5.14 30.84
CA LEU A 1084 38.80 -5.10 32.27
C LEU A 1084 39.07 -6.48 32.89
N THR A 1085 39.70 -6.51 34.05
CA THR A 1085 39.95 -7.75 34.80
C THR A 1085 38.80 -8.16 35.72
N LYS A 1086 37.78 -7.31 35.83
CA LYS A 1086 36.55 -7.54 36.60
C LYS A 1086 35.38 -6.94 35.82
N PRO A 1087 34.16 -7.49 35.98
CA PRO A 1087 32.96 -6.89 35.41
C PRO A 1087 32.85 -5.40 35.75
N ALA A 1088 32.54 -4.59 34.74
CA ALA A 1088 32.12 -3.21 34.89
C ALA A 1088 30.84 -3.13 35.71
N VAL A 1089 30.69 -2.05 36.49
CA VAL A 1089 29.44 -1.78 37.22
C VAL A 1089 28.41 -1.28 36.21
N VAL A 1090 27.29 -1.99 36.10
CA VAL A 1090 26.14 -1.60 35.28
C VAL A 1090 25.19 -0.80 36.17
N PRO A 1091 25.08 0.53 35.99
CA PRO A 1091 24.19 1.35 36.78
C PRO A 1091 22.75 1.23 36.24
N TYR A 1092 21.78 1.35 37.15
CA TYR A 1092 20.44 1.79 36.75
C TYR A 1092 20.48 3.31 36.65
N ILE A 1093 20.21 3.86 35.48
CA ILE A 1093 20.18 5.30 35.24
C ILE A 1093 18.88 5.83 35.84
N GLU A 1094 18.97 6.42 37.04
CA GLU A 1094 17.82 7.00 37.74
C GLU A 1094 17.32 8.28 37.08
N ASP A 1095 18.22 9.04 36.44
CA ASP A 1095 17.87 10.27 35.77
C ASP A 1095 17.16 9.99 34.43
N ILE A 1096 15.86 10.20 34.44
CA ILE A 1096 15.01 10.20 33.25
C ILE A 1096 14.47 11.60 32.93
N THR A 1097 14.76 12.58 33.80
CA THR A 1097 14.17 13.90 33.70
C THR A 1097 14.96 14.66 32.65
N PRO A 1098 14.30 15.25 31.64
CA PRO A 1098 15.00 16.11 30.72
C PRO A 1098 15.48 17.38 31.46
N PRO A 1099 16.62 17.98 31.06
CA PRO A 1099 17.10 19.24 31.63
C PRO A 1099 16.01 20.30 31.77
N LEU A 1100 15.99 21.06 32.86
CA LEU A 1100 15.07 22.18 32.97
C LEU A 1100 15.61 23.36 32.18
N ILE A 1101 14.85 23.78 31.16
CA ILE A 1101 15.16 24.95 30.35
C ILE A 1101 14.22 26.09 30.73
N ARG A 1102 14.76 27.28 30.94
CA ARG A 1102 13.99 28.51 31.15
C ARG A 1102 14.40 29.58 30.15
N ILE A 1103 13.46 30.02 29.33
CA ILE A 1103 13.62 31.22 28.50
C ILE A 1103 13.32 32.43 29.40
N VAL A 1104 14.37 33.12 29.83
CA VAL A 1104 14.28 34.22 30.81
C VAL A 1104 13.86 35.53 30.14
N GLU A 1105 14.43 35.80 28.96
CA GLU A 1105 14.15 37.03 28.21
C GLU A 1105 14.37 36.78 26.71
N PHE A 1106 13.39 37.16 25.90
CA PHE A 1106 13.55 37.36 24.46
C PHE A 1106 13.13 38.80 24.13
N ARG A 1107 14.11 39.64 23.74
CA ARG A 1107 13.88 41.08 23.59
C ARG A 1107 14.54 41.65 22.34
N LYS A 1108 13.79 42.47 21.59
CA LYS A 1108 14.28 43.27 20.48
C LYS A 1108 15.28 44.34 20.96
N VAL A 1109 16.42 44.44 20.28
CA VAL A 1109 17.50 45.40 20.58
C VAL A 1109 17.52 46.56 19.60
N LYS A 1110 17.51 46.30 18.28
CA LYS A 1110 17.64 47.34 17.23
C LYS A 1110 17.13 46.85 15.86
N GLU A 1111 16.73 47.77 14.99
CA GLU A 1111 16.37 47.52 13.59
C GLU A 1111 17.02 48.57 12.69
N GLU A 1112 17.84 48.13 11.74
CA GLU A 1112 18.50 49.01 10.76
C GLU A 1112 18.75 48.25 9.46
N GLY A 1113 18.30 48.79 8.32
CA GLY A 1113 18.60 48.23 6.99
C GLY A 1113 18.02 46.84 6.69
N GLY A 1114 16.93 46.42 7.33
CA GLY A 1114 16.33 45.08 7.14
C GLY A 1114 16.96 43.98 8.00
N ILE A 1115 17.89 44.34 8.90
CA ILE A 1115 18.47 43.46 9.91
C ILE A 1115 17.81 43.75 11.26
N THR A 1116 17.28 42.71 11.89
CA THR A 1116 16.70 42.76 13.24
C THR A 1116 17.67 42.14 14.23
N GLU A 1117 18.02 42.90 15.28
CA GLU A 1117 18.82 42.41 16.40
C GLU A 1117 17.93 42.06 17.60
N PHE A 1118 18.16 40.90 18.21
CA PHE A 1118 17.48 40.47 19.43
C PHE A 1118 18.46 39.87 20.44
N THR A 1119 18.07 39.89 21.72
CA THR A 1119 18.76 39.19 22.80
C THR A 1119 17.89 38.02 23.25
N LEU A 1120 18.50 36.84 23.38
CA LEU A 1120 17.93 35.65 23.97
C LEU A 1120 18.73 35.28 25.22
N THR A 1121 18.06 35.25 26.36
CA THR A 1121 18.62 34.79 27.64
C THR A 1121 17.95 33.49 28.04
N ILE A 1122 18.75 32.44 28.18
CA ILE A 1122 18.31 31.11 28.61
C ILE A 1122 19.04 30.71 29.88
N GLU A 1123 18.35 30.01 30.76
CA GLU A 1123 18.91 29.31 31.91
C GLU A 1123 18.62 27.82 31.71
N ALA A 1124 19.62 26.97 31.93
CA ALA A 1124 19.45 25.52 31.91
C ALA A 1124 20.11 24.92 33.14
N GLU A 1125 19.42 23.98 33.77
CA GLU A 1125 19.88 23.23 34.94
C GLU A 1125 19.41 21.79 34.85
N ASP A 1126 20.15 20.90 35.49
CA ASP A 1126 19.82 19.48 35.56
C ASP A 1126 20.44 18.89 36.84
N ASP A 1127 19.85 17.79 37.32
CA ASP A 1127 20.38 16.99 38.42
C ASP A 1127 21.62 16.19 38.00
N THR A 1128 21.88 16.10 36.70
CA THR A 1128 23.10 15.53 36.11
C THR A 1128 23.90 16.56 35.32
N LEU A 1129 25.09 16.20 34.84
CA LEU A 1129 25.91 17.14 34.07
C LEU A 1129 25.25 17.38 32.70
N LEU A 1130 25.13 18.64 32.29
CA LEU A 1130 24.77 18.97 30.91
C LEU A 1130 25.86 18.51 29.93
N SER A 1131 25.46 18.04 28.74
CA SER A 1131 26.36 17.65 27.66
C SER A 1131 27.39 18.77 27.32
N GLY A 1132 28.69 18.42 27.32
CA GLY A 1132 29.81 19.32 26.99
C GLY A 1132 30.47 20.11 28.14
N ALA A 1133 30.15 19.85 29.41
CA ALA A 1133 30.63 20.66 30.53
C ALA A 1133 32.02 20.25 31.10
N PHE A 1134 33.12 20.79 30.56
CA PHE A 1134 34.40 20.91 31.30
C PHE A 1134 35.10 22.24 30.97
N HIS A 1135 34.86 23.26 31.79
CA HIS A 1135 35.73 24.43 32.12
C HIS A 1135 34.86 25.67 32.39
N PRO A 1136 35.17 26.50 33.40
CA PRO A 1136 34.51 27.80 33.64
C PRO A 1136 34.64 28.84 32.50
N ASN A 1137 35.44 28.56 31.45
CA ASN A 1137 35.69 29.42 30.28
C ASN A 1137 35.31 28.72 28.96
N LEU A 1138 35.09 27.39 28.94
CA LEU A 1138 34.38 26.70 27.86
C LEU A 1138 32.90 26.79 28.19
N HIS A 1139 32.32 27.97 27.91
CA HIS A 1139 30.88 28.20 27.94
C HIS A 1139 30.19 27.43 26.81
N ALA A 1140 30.21 26.10 26.85
CA ALA A 1140 29.42 25.25 25.98
C ALA A 1140 28.51 24.36 26.84
N PRO A 1141 27.36 24.86 27.32
CA PRO A 1141 26.17 24.03 27.27
C PRO A 1141 25.74 23.98 25.79
N PHE A 1142 25.60 22.79 25.21
CA PHE A 1142 25.04 22.64 23.87
C PHE A 1142 23.55 22.98 23.92
N ALA A 1143 23.25 24.29 23.93
CA ALA A 1143 21.91 24.82 23.78
C ALA A 1143 21.72 25.27 22.34
N PHE A 1144 20.89 24.55 21.61
CA PHE A 1144 20.46 24.92 20.27
C PHE A 1144 19.17 25.74 20.38
N PHE A 1145 18.99 26.77 19.54
CA PHE A 1145 17.71 27.44 19.42
C PHE A 1145 17.30 27.62 17.95
N SER A 1146 16.00 27.47 17.71
CA SER A 1146 15.36 27.67 16.43
C SER A 1146 14.43 28.86 16.50
N ILE A 1147 14.36 29.66 15.44
CA ILE A 1147 13.26 30.60 15.23
C ILE A 1147 12.31 29.99 14.20
N TRP A 1148 11.11 29.66 14.65
CA TRP A 1148 10.09 28.99 13.85
C TRP A 1148 9.15 29.99 13.22
N SER A 1149 8.73 29.69 11.99
CA SER A 1149 7.85 30.60 11.28
C SER A 1149 6.49 30.70 11.96
N PRO A 1150 5.87 31.89 12.02
CA PRO A 1150 4.46 32.03 12.41
C PRO A 1150 3.47 31.26 11.54
N TYR A 1151 3.86 30.98 10.30
CA TYR A 1151 3.02 30.34 9.30
C TYR A 1151 3.33 28.85 9.17
N GLN A 1152 4.01 28.28 10.16
CA GLN A 1152 4.45 26.91 10.13
C GLN A 1152 3.32 25.97 10.52
N GLU A 1153 2.86 25.17 9.56
CA GLU A 1153 1.79 24.19 9.75
C GLU A 1153 2.28 22.95 10.51
N PHE A 1154 3.60 22.65 10.44
CA PHE A 1154 4.20 21.47 11.05
C PHE A 1154 5.59 21.72 11.65
N GLU A 1155 5.87 21.01 12.72
CA GLU A 1155 6.99 21.23 13.64
C GLU A 1155 7.96 20.04 13.59
N HIS A 1156 9.28 20.25 13.73
CA HIS A 1156 10.27 19.16 13.62
C HIS A 1156 10.76 18.61 14.97
N ALA A 1157 11.12 17.32 14.95
CA ALA A 1157 11.43 16.44 16.07
C ALA A 1157 12.53 16.90 17.03
N TRP A 1158 13.69 17.29 16.50
CA TRP A 1158 14.86 17.71 17.26
C TRP A 1158 15.84 18.21 16.22
N MET A 1159 16.26 19.48 16.29
CA MET A 1159 17.27 20.02 15.37
C MET A 1159 18.56 20.38 16.10
N GLY A 1160 18.80 19.75 17.25
CA GLY A 1160 20.00 19.93 18.05
C GLY A 1160 21.16 19.05 17.56
N SER A 1161 22.39 19.49 17.84
CA SER A 1161 23.60 18.66 17.76
C SER A 1161 24.01 18.31 19.18
N SER A 1162 24.46 17.07 19.40
CA SER A 1162 25.12 16.67 20.65
C SER A 1162 26.61 17.01 20.62
N GLY A 1163 27.25 17.08 21.79
CA GLY A 1163 28.70 17.09 21.95
C GLY A 1163 29.22 15.76 22.50
N GLU A 1164 30.54 15.64 22.70
CA GLU A 1164 31.09 14.51 23.46
C GLU A 1164 30.56 14.52 24.91
N LEU A 1165 29.60 13.64 25.21
CA LEU A 1165 29.16 13.33 26.56
C LEU A 1165 30.30 12.68 27.34
N LEU A 1166 30.66 13.25 28.49
CA LEU A 1166 31.66 12.70 29.39
C LEU A 1166 30.96 11.90 30.50
N PRO A 1167 31.52 10.76 30.96
CA PRO A 1167 30.95 9.96 32.01
C PRO A 1167 30.97 10.70 33.37
N PRO A 1168 30.07 10.34 34.30
CA PRO A 1168 30.05 10.91 35.64
C PRO A 1168 31.37 10.72 36.38
N GLU A 1169 32.13 9.66 36.08
CA GLU A 1169 33.37 9.33 36.80
C GLU A 1169 34.58 10.15 36.36
N VAL A 1170 34.46 11.02 35.34
CA VAL A 1170 35.58 11.78 34.76
C VAL A 1170 35.67 13.20 35.32
N GLY A 1171 34.66 13.68 36.07
CA GLY A 1171 34.61 15.03 36.65
C GLY A 1171 34.31 15.06 38.13
N ASN A 1172 35.24 15.59 38.94
CA ASN A 1172 34.99 15.93 40.34
C ASN A 1172 34.08 17.18 40.49
N GLN A 1173 33.13 17.42 39.57
CA GLN A 1173 32.21 18.57 39.60
C GLN A 1173 30.82 18.11 40.04
N LEU A 1174 30.17 18.88 40.91
CA LEU A 1174 28.79 18.63 41.31
C LEU A 1174 27.82 19.18 40.24
N PRO A 1175 26.67 18.54 39.97
CA PRO A 1175 25.64 19.06 39.05
C PRO A 1175 25.26 20.52 39.32
N GLU A 1176 25.24 20.90 40.61
CA GLU A 1176 25.00 22.26 41.12
C GLU A 1176 25.98 23.32 40.56
N GLU A 1177 27.20 22.91 40.19
CA GLU A 1177 28.24 23.77 39.62
C GLU A 1177 28.07 24.00 38.10
N VAL A 1178 27.08 23.36 37.46
CA VAL A 1178 26.82 23.38 36.01
C VAL A 1178 25.65 24.29 35.61
N LEU A 1179 25.00 24.95 36.56
CA LEU A 1179 23.99 26.01 36.34
C LEU A 1179 24.54 27.11 35.42
N LYS A 1180 24.13 27.11 34.15
CA LYS A 1180 24.66 28.01 33.12
C LYS A 1180 23.56 28.95 32.62
N LYS A 1181 23.52 30.17 33.17
CA LYS A 1181 22.85 31.29 32.52
C LYS A 1181 23.62 31.67 31.26
N VAL A 1182 22.99 31.53 30.10
CA VAL A 1182 23.56 31.91 28.80
C VAL A 1182 22.80 33.11 28.26
N VAL A 1183 23.51 34.24 28.13
CA VAL A 1183 23.01 35.44 27.44
C VAL A 1183 23.67 35.50 26.06
N ARG A 1184 22.88 35.61 25.00
CA ARG A 1184 23.37 35.78 23.63
C ARG A 1184 22.57 36.85 22.90
N GLN A 1185 23.30 37.69 22.15
CA GLN A 1185 22.73 38.67 21.24
C GLN A 1185 22.98 38.18 19.81
N TYR A 1186 21.93 38.21 18.99
CA TYR A 1186 21.97 37.77 17.60
C TYR A 1186 21.50 38.91 16.69
N SER A 1187 22.12 39.01 15.52
CA SER A 1187 21.75 39.96 14.46
C SER A 1187 21.42 39.17 13.20
N ILE A 1188 20.15 39.16 12.78
CA ILE A 1188 19.70 38.38 11.62
C ILE A 1188 18.91 39.24 10.62
N PRO A 1189 19.08 38.98 9.30
CA PRO A 1189 18.36 39.70 8.25
C PRO A 1189 16.92 39.20 8.12
N LEU A 1190 16.05 39.58 9.05
CA LEU A 1190 14.63 39.19 9.07
C LEU A 1190 13.70 40.40 9.22
N ASN A 1191 12.54 40.31 8.56
CA ASN A 1191 11.44 41.25 8.71
C ASN A 1191 10.84 41.16 10.13
N THR A 1192 10.73 42.30 10.80
CA THR A 1192 10.19 42.47 12.16
C THR A 1192 8.81 41.86 12.36
N THR A 1193 7.90 42.02 11.38
CA THR A 1193 6.53 41.50 11.46
C THR A 1193 6.50 39.96 11.46
N TRP A 1194 7.51 39.35 10.85
CA TRP A 1194 7.67 37.90 10.83
C TRP A 1194 8.21 37.41 12.18
N LEU A 1195 9.22 38.07 12.73
CA LEU A 1195 9.83 37.71 14.02
C LEU A 1195 8.86 37.86 15.20
N GLU A 1196 8.01 38.90 15.20
CA GLU A 1196 7.01 39.12 16.26
C GLU A 1196 5.95 38.04 16.36
N LYS A 1197 5.67 37.35 15.25
CA LYS A 1197 4.72 36.24 15.21
C LYS A 1197 5.43 34.87 15.33
N SER A 1198 6.76 34.87 15.24
CA SER A 1198 7.57 33.66 15.37
C SER A 1198 7.62 33.20 16.83
N TRP A 1199 7.96 31.94 17.03
CA TRP A 1199 8.23 31.38 18.35
C TRP A 1199 9.62 30.74 18.37
N ILE A 1200 10.19 30.62 19.56
CA ILE A 1200 11.56 30.14 19.74
C ILE A 1200 11.52 28.86 20.53
N ALA A 1201 12.14 27.81 20.01
CA ALA A 1201 12.45 26.62 20.80
C ALA A 1201 13.92 26.63 21.19
N VAL A 1202 14.18 26.21 22.41
CA VAL A 1202 15.52 25.96 22.98
C VAL A 1202 15.59 24.48 23.34
N TYR A 1203 16.71 23.88 22.98
CA TYR A 1203 16.97 22.46 23.11
C TYR A 1203 18.26 22.27 23.91
N VAL A 1204 18.23 21.43 24.95
CA VAL A 1204 19.36 21.12 25.82
C VAL A 1204 19.39 19.62 26.07
N GLN A 1205 20.58 19.04 26.21
CA GLN A 1205 20.75 17.62 26.52
C GLN A 1205 21.67 17.44 27.73
N ASP A 1206 21.36 16.46 28.57
CA ASP A 1206 22.19 16.04 29.69
C ASP A 1206 23.29 15.05 29.26
N MET A 1207 24.02 14.49 30.22
CA MET A 1207 25.10 13.52 29.98
C MET A 1207 24.65 12.10 29.61
N TYR A 1208 23.39 11.73 29.87
CA TYR A 1208 22.80 10.43 29.55
C TYR A 1208 21.99 10.44 28.24
N GLY A 1209 21.92 11.61 27.61
CA GLY A 1209 21.19 11.83 26.38
C GLY A 1209 19.75 12.27 26.62
N ASN A 1210 19.31 12.47 27.87
CA ASN A 1210 18.02 13.07 28.19
C ASN A 1210 18.00 14.46 27.59
N TRP A 1211 17.04 14.69 26.70
CA TRP A 1211 16.94 15.92 25.96
C TRP A 1211 15.68 16.66 26.36
N ALA A 1212 15.85 17.96 26.54
CA ALA A 1212 14.82 18.89 26.92
C ALA A 1212 14.52 19.84 25.78
N ARG A 1213 13.26 20.25 25.74
CA ARG A 1213 12.82 21.33 24.89
C ARG A 1213 11.91 22.26 25.69
N ASN A 1214 12.19 23.55 25.61
CA ASN A 1214 11.27 24.59 26.03
C ASN A 1214 11.08 25.57 24.88
N ASP A 1215 9.90 26.17 24.78
CA ASP A 1215 9.62 27.19 23.80
C ASP A 1215 8.83 28.36 24.39
N THR A 1216 8.59 29.37 23.56
CA THR A 1216 7.88 30.59 23.98
C THR A 1216 6.36 30.47 23.88
N MET A 1217 5.80 29.30 23.52
CA MET A 1217 4.35 29.08 23.50
C MET A 1217 3.83 28.80 24.92
N PRO A 1218 2.61 29.23 25.26
CA PRO A 1218 2.00 28.88 26.55
C PRO A 1218 1.64 27.39 26.60
N PRO A 1219 1.69 26.75 27.79
CA PRO A 1219 1.17 25.41 28.00
C PRO A 1219 -0.30 25.31 27.60
N HIS A 1220 -0.71 24.19 27.01
CA HIS A 1220 -2.11 23.92 26.74
C HIS A 1220 -2.78 23.34 27.99
N VAL A 1221 -3.97 23.83 28.36
CA VAL A 1221 -4.72 23.34 29.52
C VAL A 1221 -6.12 22.93 29.07
N ALA A 1222 -6.45 21.67 29.31
CA ALA A 1222 -7.74 21.07 29.01
C ALA A 1222 -8.53 20.84 30.31
N ILE A 1223 -9.78 21.30 30.36
CA ILE A 1223 -10.71 20.92 31.44
C ILE A 1223 -11.39 19.62 31.01
N ALA A 1224 -11.10 18.52 31.71
CA ALA A 1224 -11.61 17.20 31.40
C ALA A 1224 -13.08 17.06 31.84
N ILE A 1225 -13.36 17.38 33.11
CA ILE A 1225 -14.70 17.34 33.70
C ILE A 1225 -14.77 18.24 34.94
N GLN A 1226 -15.96 18.73 35.23
CA GLN A 1226 -16.30 19.38 36.50
C GLN A 1226 -17.33 18.54 37.26
N GLU A 1227 -17.19 18.44 38.57
CA GLU A 1227 -18.11 17.73 39.45
C GLU A 1227 -18.58 18.69 40.57
N PRO A 1228 -19.89 18.85 40.83
CA PRO A 1228 -21.01 18.33 40.03
C PRO A 1228 -21.09 18.99 38.64
N LEU A 1229 -21.70 18.29 37.68
CA LEU A 1229 -21.82 18.77 36.28
C LEU A 1229 -22.64 20.06 36.18
N GLU A 1230 -23.72 20.16 36.96
CA GLU A 1230 -24.43 21.42 37.22
C GLU A 1230 -23.97 22.00 38.55
N VAL A 1231 -23.58 23.28 38.55
CA VAL A 1231 -23.04 23.98 39.73
C VAL A 1231 -24.05 25.00 40.24
N THR A 1232 -24.35 24.93 41.54
CA THR A 1232 -25.10 25.94 42.29
C THR A 1232 -24.17 26.72 43.23
N GLU A 1233 -24.63 27.87 43.75
CA GLU A 1233 -23.82 28.72 44.65
C GLU A 1233 -23.33 28.01 45.93
N THR A 1234 -23.92 26.87 46.29
CA THR A 1234 -23.56 26.11 47.50
C THR A 1234 -22.73 24.86 47.22
N ASP A 1235 -22.47 24.53 45.95
CA ASP A 1235 -21.79 23.29 45.61
C ASP A 1235 -20.27 23.41 45.77
N GLU A 1236 -19.67 22.36 46.35
CA GLU A 1236 -18.23 22.16 46.29
C GLU A 1236 -17.89 21.63 44.90
N VAL A 1237 -17.14 22.41 44.11
CA VAL A 1237 -16.80 22.07 42.73
C VAL A 1237 -15.38 21.49 42.66
N THR A 1238 -15.28 20.27 42.14
CA THR A 1238 -14.02 19.64 41.77
C THR A 1238 -13.81 19.75 40.27
N VAL A 1239 -12.68 20.32 39.85
CA VAL A 1239 -12.29 20.43 38.43
C VAL A 1239 -11.12 19.50 38.17
N LYS A 1240 -11.32 18.53 37.27
CA LYS A 1240 -10.23 17.71 36.74
C LYS A 1240 -9.71 18.40 35.47
N ALA A 1241 -8.43 18.80 35.48
CA ALA A 1241 -7.79 19.45 34.36
C ALA A 1241 -6.44 18.79 34.02
N LEU A 1242 -6.11 18.77 32.74
CA LEU A 1242 -4.84 18.30 32.20
C LEU A 1242 -4.07 19.48 31.63
N ALA A 1243 -2.75 19.43 31.72
CA ALA A 1243 -1.91 20.45 31.14
C ALA A 1243 -0.78 19.78 30.33
N PHE A 1244 -0.66 20.18 29.07
CA PHE A 1244 0.26 19.63 28.09
C PHE A 1244 1.30 20.68 27.72
N ASP A 1245 2.57 20.28 27.80
CA ASP A 1245 3.70 21.12 27.42
C ASP A 1245 4.91 20.25 27.03
N TRP A 1246 5.84 20.83 26.28
CA TRP A 1246 7.14 20.23 26.00
C TRP A 1246 7.98 20.12 27.28
N SER A 1247 7.93 21.17 28.11
CA SER A 1247 8.64 21.28 29.37
C SER A 1247 7.81 20.81 30.57
N ALA A 1248 8.49 20.52 31.68
CA ALA A 1248 7.80 20.21 32.93
C ALA A 1248 7.02 21.43 33.45
N ILE A 1249 5.76 21.21 33.83
CA ILE A 1249 4.91 22.26 34.37
C ILE A 1249 5.22 22.45 35.86
N TRP A 1250 5.90 23.56 36.18
CA TRP A 1250 6.30 23.91 37.55
C TRP A 1250 5.11 24.18 38.49
N ARG A 1251 4.08 24.88 38.01
CA ARG A 1251 2.93 25.29 38.83
C ARG A 1251 1.71 25.61 37.97
N MET A 1252 0.58 25.02 38.32
CA MET A 1252 -0.74 25.38 37.78
C MET A 1252 -1.57 26.08 38.88
N ILE A 1253 -2.23 27.18 38.55
CA ILE A 1253 -3.08 27.93 39.49
C ILE A 1253 -4.47 28.07 38.86
N LEU A 1254 -5.46 27.37 39.43
CA LEU A 1254 -6.85 27.58 39.07
C LEU A 1254 -7.36 28.87 39.77
N LYS A 1255 -7.97 29.76 39.00
CA LYS A 1255 -8.64 30.97 39.50
C LYS A 1255 -10.05 31.01 38.93
N TYR A 1256 -11.03 31.43 39.72
CA TYR A 1256 -12.41 31.57 39.28
C TYR A 1256 -12.92 32.97 39.61
N TYR A 1257 -13.71 33.53 38.70
CA TYR A 1257 -14.28 34.87 38.85
C TYR A 1257 -15.69 34.76 39.44
N ASP A 1258 -15.91 35.37 40.60
CA ASP A 1258 -17.19 35.30 41.32
C ASP A 1258 -18.18 36.42 40.94
N GLY A 1259 -17.85 37.22 39.92
CA GLY A 1259 -18.60 38.42 39.52
C GLY A 1259 -18.11 39.73 40.17
N LYS A 1260 -17.15 39.68 41.10
CA LYS A 1260 -16.51 40.86 41.72
C LYS A 1260 -14.98 40.80 41.66
N GLU A 1261 -14.38 39.66 41.97
CA GLU A 1261 -12.93 39.46 42.02
C GLU A 1261 -12.49 38.08 41.48
N TRP A 1262 -11.20 37.96 41.14
CA TRP A 1262 -10.55 36.79 40.53
C TRP A 1262 -9.77 35.96 41.53
#